data_AF-J9EWF5-F1
#
_entry.id   AF-J9EWF5-F1
#
_cell.length_a   1.000
_cell.length_b   1.000
_cell.length_c   1.000
_cell.angle_alpha   90.00
_cell.angle_beta   90.00
_cell.angle_gamma   90.00
#
_symmetry.space_group_name_H-M   'P 1'
#
loop_
_entity.id
_entity.type
_entity.pdbx_description
1 polymer ?
#
loop_
_entity_poly.entity_id
_entity_poly.type
_entity_poly.pdbx_seq_one_letter_code
_entity_poly.pdbx_strand_id
1 'polypeptide(L)'
;MFLRDAKQAEVMLSQQENYLSKDETPTSLEQAENMLKRHQDFLTTMDANDEKIKAVVSFGDQLCSDGHYSADKIHKKARNIEERREANREKAGQSFNKLKDSLALQQFLSDCEELREWIEEKMIRAQDETYRDAKTITSKFMRHQAFQSELQSNRERLVQLRHAAVRLAEEKPEFLGTIDPQIADLSIQWEQLEKTTEEKGQKLFDANRQQLYVQSISDMKDWAEQLQQQMTVEDTGQDLTTVNVAMQKQQMIESEMVKRAAQIDSLQQMEPQLEEMHPEEVEAIKAHRLAVQEQLQRLQAPLDDRRRQLERKKRAYQFLRDVEDEKLWCAERLPLTQAREIGENLFDCNRLQKKMQSLKHEIDNHEPWIEKICQNGREMIDEGHENRSEFQQKIDELMKIWQNLKDSLDARKEHLAESEKAHQFLYDCNEAEAWMSEQELYMMQDERGKDEFSTENQIKNHERLQQDINQYADTIRNLATQAQKFVDEKRPLWEHINVRQAQIEKLYAGLQDLCKERRKRLDETLQLYELHREIDDLLQWIADKELVAGSQEPGQDYEHVQMLIERFLQFARDTENIGLDRVANANDACDQLIATGHSDAPTVALWKDSLNEAWENLLELIDTRMQMLEASRMLHKFFHDCRDCLSRILEKNHSIPEDLGRDSSSVGALKRKHQNFLKDIEAIGQQVAQIERDALELRDAYAGDRAIEIGAREAEVHKAWRQLRAVCDARSMRLGDTSDLFRFMIMVRDLLLWMNEVKREMTSQERPKDVSGVELLMNNHQSLKAEIDAREENFNACISLGRDLLN
;
A
#
# COMPACT_ATOMS: atom_id res chain seq x y z
N MET A 1 88.24 28.16 7.48
CA MET A 1 87.26 29.24 7.30
C MET A 1 86.54 29.53 8.62
N PHE A 2 85.77 28.57 9.16
CA PHE A 2 85.05 28.71 10.44
C PHE A 2 85.86 29.32 11.60
N LEU A 3 87.08 28.86 11.87
CA LEU A 3 87.89 29.40 12.98
C LEU A 3 88.25 30.89 12.84
N ARG A 4 88.37 31.40 11.60
CA ARG A 4 88.63 32.83 11.36
C ARG A 4 87.38 33.64 11.68
N ASP A 5 86.24 33.18 11.19
CA ASP A 5 84.97 33.89 11.32
C ASP A 5 84.47 33.80 12.79
N ALA A 6 84.70 32.67 13.47
CA ALA A 6 84.53 32.49 14.92
C ALA A 6 85.39 33.47 15.74
N LYS A 7 86.64 33.70 15.35
CA LYS A 7 87.49 34.68 16.03
C LYS A 7 86.99 36.12 15.82
N GLN A 8 86.44 36.41 14.65
CA GLN A 8 85.84 37.72 14.37
C GLN A 8 84.55 37.93 15.19
N ALA A 9 83.71 36.91 15.31
CA ALA A 9 82.54 36.92 16.19
C ALA A 9 82.94 37.09 17.66
N GLU A 10 83.97 36.40 18.14
CA GLU A 10 84.49 36.55 19.51
C GLU A 10 84.99 37.97 19.82
N VAL A 11 85.61 38.66 18.85
CA VAL A 11 86.04 40.06 19.01
C VAL A 11 84.83 41.00 19.14
N MET A 12 83.80 40.81 18.31
CA MET A 12 82.55 41.57 18.40
C MET A 12 81.88 41.37 19.76
N LEU A 13 81.81 40.12 20.23
CA LEU A 13 81.25 39.78 21.55
C LEU A 13 82.06 40.39 22.69
N SER A 14 83.40 40.39 22.61
CA SER A 14 84.24 41.06 23.63
C SER A 14 84.11 42.58 23.63
N GLN A 15 83.88 43.20 22.47
CA GLN A 15 83.59 44.64 22.40
C GLN A 15 82.23 44.96 23.05
N GLN A 16 81.22 44.13 22.81
CA GLN A 16 79.92 44.25 23.46
C GLN A 16 80.02 44.08 24.98
N GLU A 17 80.74 43.06 25.46
CA GLU A 17 80.99 42.82 26.89
C GLU A 17 81.63 44.03 27.58
N ASN A 18 82.57 44.71 26.91
CA ASN A 18 83.27 45.86 27.47
C ASN A 18 82.43 47.15 27.50
N TYR A 19 81.45 47.29 26.62
CA TYR A 19 80.48 48.39 26.72
C TYR A 19 79.50 48.13 27.88
N LEU A 20 79.03 46.87 27.99
CA LEU A 20 78.05 46.45 29.00
C LEU A 20 78.62 46.29 30.42
N SER A 21 79.94 46.36 30.60
CA SER A 21 80.58 46.33 31.91
C SER A 21 80.56 47.68 32.65
N LYS A 22 80.22 48.77 31.95
CA LYS A 22 80.11 50.11 32.53
C LYS A 22 78.73 50.30 33.15
N ASP A 23 78.68 50.47 34.46
CA ASP A 23 77.44 50.77 35.21
C ASP A 23 77.48 52.23 35.67
N GLU A 24 76.90 53.14 34.88
CA GLU A 24 76.79 54.57 35.16
C GLU A 24 75.31 54.95 35.32
N THR A 25 74.96 55.67 36.40
CA THR A 25 73.59 56.14 36.67
C THR A 25 73.45 57.64 36.38
N PRO A 26 72.42 58.08 35.62
CA PRO A 26 72.25 59.49 35.28
C PRO A 26 71.66 60.33 36.42
N THR A 27 72.11 61.58 36.55
CA THR A 27 71.69 62.52 37.63
C THR A 27 70.82 63.68 37.15
N SER A 28 70.59 63.83 35.84
CA SER A 28 69.69 64.83 35.25
C SER A 28 68.94 64.26 34.05
N LEU A 29 67.83 64.91 33.67
CA LEU A 29 67.02 64.52 32.51
C LEU A 29 67.85 64.47 31.22
N GLU A 30 68.58 65.55 30.91
CA GLU A 30 69.44 65.63 29.72
C GLU A 30 70.54 64.54 29.71
N GLN A 31 71.08 64.20 30.88
CA GLN A 31 72.08 63.14 31.00
C GLN A 31 71.45 61.76 30.76
N ALA A 32 70.25 61.50 31.30
CA ALA A 32 69.53 60.25 31.12
C ALA A 32 69.15 60.02 29.65
N GLU A 33 68.65 61.06 28.95
CA GLU A 33 68.31 60.98 27.52
C GLU A 33 69.53 60.67 26.65
N ASN A 34 70.64 61.37 26.90
CA ASN A 34 71.88 61.18 26.15
C ASN A 34 72.47 59.78 26.38
N MET A 35 72.41 59.26 27.62
CA MET A 35 72.87 57.91 27.94
C MET A 35 71.99 56.83 27.30
N LEU A 36 70.65 57.00 27.35
CA LEU A 36 69.72 56.08 26.69
C LEU A 36 69.93 56.07 25.17
N LYS A 37 70.10 57.23 24.54
CA LYS A 37 70.38 57.35 23.11
C LYS A 37 71.68 56.66 22.71
N ARG A 38 72.76 56.88 23.47
CA ARG A 38 74.04 56.17 23.25
C ARG A 38 73.88 54.65 23.37
N HIS A 39 73.07 54.17 24.31
CA HIS A 39 72.79 52.74 24.48
C HIS A 39 71.92 52.17 23.35
N GLN A 40 70.99 52.96 22.79
CA GLN A 40 70.22 52.59 21.58
C GLN A 40 71.11 52.50 20.34
N ASP A 41 72.03 53.46 20.16
CA ASP A 41 73.03 53.39 19.09
C ASP A 41 73.87 52.13 19.23
N PHE A 42 74.29 51.79 20.46
CA PHE A 42 74.97 50.53 20.76
C PHE A 42 74.13 49.29 20.40
N LEU A 43 72.87 49.21 20.83
CA LEU A 43 71.96 48.10 20.48
C LEU A 43 71.80 47.96 18.96
N THR A 44 71.67 49.06 18.23
CA THR A 44 71.57 49.05 16.76
C THR A 44 72.83 48.45 16.13
N THR A 45 74.02 48.80 16.65
CA THR A 45 75.27 48.18 16.18
C THR A 45 75.40 46.71 16.60
N MET A 46 74.83 46.32 17.74
CA MET A 46 74.79 44.93 18.20
C MET A 46 73.92 44.09 17.26
N ASP A 47 72.73 44.58 16.90
CA ASP A 47 71.79 43.91 15.99
C ASP A 47 72.32 43.84 14.54
N ALA A 48 72.96 44.90 14.05
CA ALA A 48 73.57 44.89 12.71
C ALA A 48 74.69 43.84 12.56
N ASN A 49 75.39 43.53 13.65
CA ASN A 49 76.43 42.50 13.69
C ASN A 49 75.89 41.11 14.06
N ASP A 50 74.67 41.01 14.56
CA ASP A 50 74.05 39.80 15.10
C ASP A 50 73.95 38.68 14.05
N GLU A 51 73.51 39.03 12.84
CA GLU A 51 73.38 38.08 11.73
C GLU A 51 74.75 37.51 11.31
N LYS A 52 75.83 38.29 11.44
CA LYS A 52 77.18 37.78 11.17
C LYS A 52 77.62 36.78 12.24
N ILE A 53 77.27 37.02 13.51
CA ILE A 53 77.60 36.11 14.61
C ILE A 53 76.79 34.81 14.47
N LYS A 54 75.49 34.89 14.21
CA LYS A 54 74.63 33.73 13.94
C LYS A 54 75.09 32.93 12.73
N ALA A 55 75.46 33.59 11.64
CA ALA A 55 75.95 32.93 10.43
C ALA A 55 77.20 32.08 10.71
N VAL A 56 78.04 32.52 11.66
CA VAL A 56 79.19 31.73 12.11
C VAL A 56 78.74 30.49 12.88
N VAL A 57 77.77 30.63 13.79
CA VAL A 57 77.21 29.50 14.56
C VAL A 57 76.56 28.48 13.62
N SER A 58 75.69 28.93 12.71
CA SER A 58 75.03 28.07 11.72
C SER A 58 76.02 27.39 10.78
N PHE A 59 77.09 28.09 10.38
CA PHE A 59 78.16 27.49 9.59
C PHE A 59 78.93 26.43 10.39
N GLY A 60 79.09 26.64 11.71
CA GLY A 60 79.62 25.63 12.62
C GLY A 60 78.74 24.38 12.69
N ASP A 61 77.44 24.56 12.86
CA ASP A 61 76.46 23.46 12.96
C ASP A 61 76.34 22.68 11.64
N GLN A 62 76.42 23.37 10.50
CA GLN A 62 76.44 22.74 9.18
C GLN A 62 77.69 21.87 9.00
N LEU A 63 78.87 22.38 9.38
CA LEU A 63 80.11 21.57 9.37
C LEU A 63 80.02 20.35 10.29
N CYS A 64 79.33 20.46 11.43
CA CYS A 64 79.09 19.33 12.32
C CYS A 64 78.14 18.30 11.70
N SER A 65 77.06 18.76 11.05
CA SER A 65 76.07 17.91 10.38
C SER A 65 76.65 17.19 9.17
N ASP A 66 77.56 17.83 8.43
CA ASP A 66 78.28 17.26 7.28
C ASP A 66 79.39 16.27 7.68
N GLY A 67 79.52 15.93 8.98
CA GLY A 67 80.44 14.90 9.47
C GLY A 67 81.91 15.31 9.52
N HIS A 68 82.21 16.61 9.67
CA HIS A 68 83.59 17.12 9.67
C HIS A 68 84.46 16.48 10.78
N TYR A 69 85.73 16.17 10.47
CA TYR A 69 86.66 15.44 11.36
C TYR A 69 86.92 16.07 12.75
N SER A 70 86.58 17.35 12.92
CA SER A 70 86.71 18.11 14.17
C SER A 70 85.37 18.62 14.71
N ALA A 71 84.26 17.96 14.38
CA ALA A 71 82.90 18.37 14.74
C ALA A 71 82.74 18.74 16.22
N ASP A 72 83.25 17.93 17.17
CA ASP A 72 83.13 18.22 18.60
C ASP A 72 83.76 19.56 19.01
N LYS A 73 84.93 19.89 18.45
CA LYS A 73 85.63 21.16 18.73
C LYS A 73 84.93 22.35 18.08
N ILE A 74 84.38 22.16 16.89
CA ILE A 74 83.62 23.18 16.16
C ILE A 74 82.32 23.49 16.92
N HIS A 75 81.54 22.45 17.27
CA HIS A 75 80.31 22.58 18.03
C HIS A 75 80.54 23.27 19.38
N LYS A 76 81.59 22.89 20.12
CA LYS A 76 81.92 23.54 21.41
C LYS A 76 82.23 25.03 21.25
N LYS A 77 82.89 25.43 20.15
CA LYS A 77 83.24 26.85 19.89
C LYS A 77 82.03 27.64 19.35
N ALA A 78 81.22 27.03 18.49
CA ALA A 78 79.95 27.62 18.03
C ALA A 78 79.00 27.86 19.21
N ARG A 79 78.83 26.86 20.08
CA ARG A 79 78.01 26.97 21.30
C ARG A 79 78.52 28.04 22.27
N ASN A 80 79.84 28.16 22.48
CA ASN A 80 80.38 29.23 23.33
C ASN A 80 80.13 30.63 22.78
N ILE A 81 80.20 30.80 21.45
CA ILE A 81 79.86 32.06 20.78
C ILE A 81 78.38 32.36 20.97
N GLU A 82 77.50 31.37 20.82
CA GLU A 82 76.07 31.55 21.02
C GLU A 82 75.74 31.89 22.49
N GLU A 83 76.30 31.18 23.47
CA GLU A 83 76.08 31.45 24.90
C GLU A 83 76.55 32.86 25.30
N ARG A 84 77.68 33.34 24.76
CA ARG A 84 78.17 34.71 25.01
C ARG A 84 77.31 35.76 24.32
N ARG A 85 76.82 35.46 23.11
CA ARG A 85 75.89 36.32 22.36
C ARG A 85 74.59 36.51 23.15
N GLU A 86 74.00 35.43 23.64
CA GLU A 86 72.78 35.48 24.45
C GLU A 86 73.00 36.27 25.75
N ALA A 87 74.08 36.00 26.49
CA ALA A 87 74.40 36.72 27.73
C ALA A 87 74.63 38.24 27.52
N ASN A 88 75.27 38.63 26.43
CA ASN A 88 75.44 40.04 26.07
C ASN A 88 74.11 40.70 25.72
N ARG A 89 73.25 40.01 24.95
CA ARG A 89 71.93 40.53 24.61
C ARG A 89 71.07 40.74 25.85
N GLU A 90 71.11 39.79 26.77
CA GLU A 90 70.37 39.88 28.02
C GLU A 90 70.86 41.05 28.88
N LYS A 91 72.17 41.21 29.06
CA LYS A 91 72.74 42.36 29.78
C LYS A 91 72.44 43.70 29.09
N ALA A 92 72.53 43.75 27.77
CA ALA A 92 72.19 44.95 27.01
C ALA A 92 70.73 45.35 27.19
N GLY A 93 69.82 44.37 27.23
CA GLY A 93 68.41 44.59 27.55
C GLY A 93 68.20 45.08 28.98
N GLN A 94 68.89 44.48 29.96
CA GLN A 94 68.80 44.91 31.36
C GLN A 94 69.30 46.34 31.57
N SER A 95 70.45 46.73 31.00
CA SER A 95 70.96 48.09 31.10
C SER A 95 70.07 49.11 30.37
N PHE A 96 69.48 48.73 29.22
CA PHE A 96 68.54 49.59 28.50
C PHE A 96 67.30 49.88 29.35
N ASN A 97 66.74 48.85 30.00
CA ASN A 97 65.58 49.02 30.88
C ASN A 97 65.91 49.92 32.08
N LYS A 98 67.05 49.73 32.74
CA LYS A 98 67.49 50.60 33.85
C LYS A 98 67.65 52.07 33.45
N LEU A 99 68.20 52.34 32.25
CA LEU A 99 68.34 53.70 31.74
C LEU A 99 66.99 54.32 31.42
N LYS A 100 66.06 53.53 30.87
CA LYS A 100 64.68 53.96 30.61
C LYS A 100 63.94 54.29 31.91
N ASP A 101 64.10 53.47 32.94
CA ASP A 101 63.51 53.68 34.27
C ASP A 101 64.07 54.96 34.92
N SER A 102 65.39 55.18 34.82
CA SER A 102 66.06 56.38 35.35
C SER A 102 65.64 57.65 34.60
N LEU A 103 65.44 57.58 33.28
CA LEU A 103 64.92 58.68 32.48
C LEU A 103 63.50 59.06 32.90
N ALA A 104 62.63 58.08 33.09
CA ALA A 104 61.25 58.30 33.52
C ALA A 104 61.18 58.99 34.89
N LEU A 105 62.07 58.62 35.82
CA LEU A 105 62.18 59.31 37.12
C LEU A 105 62.66 60.76 36.97
N GLN A 106 63.69 61.02 36.15
CA GLN A 106 64.22 62.38 35.96
C GLN A 106 63.23 63.30 35.25
N GLN A 107 62.45 62.78 34.28
CA GLN A 107 61.38 63.53 33.64
C GLN A 107 60.33 63.95 34.66
N PHE A 108 59.90 63.01 35.50
CA PHE A 108 58.93 63.28 36.55
C PHE A 108 59.40 64.36 37.54
N LEU A 109 60.67 64.33 37.96
CA LEU A 109 61.22 65.34 38.85
C LEU A 109 61.31 66.72 38.18
N SER A 110 61.65 66.79 36.89
CA SER A 110 61.64 68.03 36.11
C SER A 110 60.23 68.62 36.03
N ASP A 111 59.23 67.79 35.69
CA ASP A 111 57.85 68.23 35.56
C ASP A 111 57.27 68.72 36.92
N CYS A 112 57.73 68.13 38.03
CA CYS A 112 57.38 68.60 39.37
C CYS A 112 57.95 70.00 39.66
N GLU A 113 59.20 70.27 39.28
CA GLU A 113 59.82 71.58 39.49
C GLU A 113 59.19 72.67 38.61
N GLU A 114 58.86 72.36 37.36
CA GLU A 114 58.14 73.30 36.48
C GLU A 114 56.78 73.71 37.04
N LEU A 115 56.02 72.75 37.61
CA LEU A 115 54.75 73.07 38.26
C LEU A 115 54.95 73.91 39.53
N ARG A 116 56.02 73.64 40.29
CA ARG A 116 56.37 74.41 41.49
C ARG A 116 56.62 75.87 41.17
N GLU A 117 57.47 76.14 40.17
CA GLU A 117 57.76 77.50 39.71
C GLU A 117 56.49 78.23 39.24
N TRP A 118 55.60 77.52 38.53
CA TRP A 118 54.32 78.07 38.10
C TRP A 118 53.42 78.42 39.28
N ILE A 119 53.31 77.54 40.29
CA ILE A 119 52.51 77.80 41.50
C ILE A 119 53.05 79.02 42.24
N GLU A 120 54.37 79.13 42.40
CA GLU A 120 55.00 80.28 43.05
C GLU A 120 54.74 81.60 42.31
N GLU A 121 54.84 81.62 40.96
CA GLU A 121 54.53 82.82 40.16
C GLU A 121 53.06 83.24 40.34
N LYS A 122 52.13 82.28 40.30
CA LYS A 122 50.70 82.55 40.45
C LYS A 122 50.34 82.96 41.87
N MET A 123 51.04 82.44 42.88
CA MET A 123 50.87 82.82 44.28
C MET A 123 51.16 84.31 44.50
N ILE A 124 52.20 84.85 43.86
CA ILE A 124 52.52 86.29 43.91
C ILE A 124 51.35 87.12 43.35
N ARG A 125 50.74 86.69 42.23
CA ARG A 125 49.58 87.39 41.63
C ARG A 125 48.31 87.27 42.48
N ALA A 126 48.12 86.14 43.16
CA ALA A 126 47.00 85.94 44.08
C ALA A 126 47.12 86.86 45.31
N GLN A 127 48.32 86.99 45.88
CA GLN A 127 48.63 87.78 47.08
C GLN A 127 48.72 89.30 46.86
N ASP A 128 48.79 89.79 45.62
CA ASP A 128 48.84 91.23 45.33
C ASP A 128 47.60 91.97 45.90
N GLU A 129 47.84 92.80 46.93
CA GLU A 129 46.85 93.57 47.68
C GLU A 129 46.54 94.98 47.13
N THR A 130 47.00 95.34 45.93
CA THR A 130 46.69 96.66 45.33
C THR A 130 45.22 96.87 44.89
N TYR A 131 44.27 96.07 45.39
CA TYR A 131 42.87 96.05 44.96
C TYR A 131 41.92 97.07 45.64
N ARG A 132 42.39 97.97 46.50
CA ARG A 132 41.54 98.93 47.26
C ARG A 132 41.07 100.20 46.50
N ASP A 133 40.92 100.15 45.16
CA ASP A 133 40.35 101.30 44.40
C ASP A 133 39.02 100.93 43.71
N ALA A 134 37.95 101.61 44.11
CA ALA A 134 36.54 101.21 43.97
C ALA A 134 35.92 101.45 42.58
N LYS A 135 36.58 102.17 41.66
CA LYS A 135 35.96 102.60 40.39
C LYS A 135 35.94 101.56 39.25
N THR A 136 36.48 100.36 39.45
CA THR A 136 36.63 99.34 38.38
C THR A 136 36.33 97.90 38.83
N ILE A 137 35.39 97.73 39.76
CA ILE A 137 35.09 96.45 40.41
C ILE A 137 34.62 95.37 39.41
N THR A 138 33.71 95.67 38.49
CA THR A 138 33.16 94.73 37.50
C THR A 138 34.24 94.17 36.56
N SER A 139 35.11 95.04 36.02
CA SER A 139 36.21 94.63 35.14
C SER A 139 37.26 93.79 35.88
N LYS A 140 37.49 94.09 37.17
CA LYS A 140 38.40 93.34 38.03
C LYS A 140 37.81 91.98 38.42
N PHE A 141 36.51 91.89 38.70
CA PHE A 141 35.81 90.62 38.93
C PHE A 141 35.85 89.72 37.70
N MET A 142 35.57 90.25 36.49
CA MET A 142 35.67 89.48 35.25
C MET A 142 37.10 88.96 34.99
N ARG A 143 38.13 89.79 35.24
CA ARG A 143 39.54 89.34 35.14
C ARG A 143 39.88 88.28 36.18
N HIS A 144 39.34 88.38 37.39
CA HIS A 144 39.53 87.36 38.43
C HIS A 144 38.81 86.05 38.08
N GLN A 145 37.61 86.10 37.50
CA GLN A 145 36.90 84.91 37.02
C GLN A 145 37.66 84.22 35.89
N ALA A 146 38.28 85.00 34.98
CA ALA A 146 39.19 84.45 33.99
C ALA A 146 40.44 83.81 34.64
N PHE A 147 41.02 84.42 35.67
CA PHE A 147 42.14 83.85 36.44
C PHE A 147 41.77 82.57 37.19
N GLN A 148 40.58 82.49 37.80
CA GLN A 148 40.06 81.26 38.42
C GLN A 148 39.84 80.15 37.39
N SER A 149 39.31 80.49 36.21
CA SER A 149 39.15 79.53 35.11
C SER A 149 40.52 79.00 34.63
N GLU A 150 41.53 79.88 34.55
CA GLU A 150 42.91 79.50 34.26
C GLU A 150 43.46 78.54 35.34
N LEU A 151 43.21 78.83 36.63
CA LEU A 151 43.61 77.95 37.74
C LEU A 151 42.96 76.56 37.62
N GLN A 152 41.65 76.52 37.35
CA GLN A 152 40.88 75.28 37.24
C GLN A 152 41.31 74.45 36.02
N SER A 153 41.65 75.09 34.90
CA SER A 153 42.20 74.41 33.73
C SER A 153 43.58 73.80 33.99
N ASN A 154 44.40 74.40 34.86
CA ASN A 154 45.74 73.90 35.20
C ASN A 154 45.72 72.87 36.35
N ARG A 155 44.58 72.69 37.05
CA ARG A 155 44.38 71.63 38.06
C ARG A 155 44.67 70.24 37.49
N GLU A 156 44.39 70.04 36.21
CA GLU A 156 44.64 68.78 35.53
C GLU A 156 46.14 68.43 35.50
N ARG A 157 47.05 69.41 35.46
CA ARG A 157 48.50 69.16 35.48
C ARG A 157 48.96 68.52 36.79
N LEU A 158 48.46 68.99 37.93
CA LEU A 158 48.74 68.39 39.24
C LEU A 158 48.19 66.96 39.34
N VAL A 159 47.00 66.71 38.80
CA VAL A 159 46.41 65.37 38.76
C VAL A 159 47.22 64.43 37.85
N GLN A 160 47.66 64.92 36.70
CA GLN A 160 48.51 64.17 35.78
C GLN A 160 49.85 63.81 36.43
N LEU A 161 50.47 64.73 37.18
CA LEU A 161 51.68 64.45 37.96
C LEU A 161 51.43 63.41 39.07
N ARG A 162 50.30 63.50 39.79
CA ARG A 162 49.93 62.46 40.77
C ARG A 162 49.75 61.10 40.13
N HIS A 163 49.11 61.03 38.97
CA HIS A 163 48.97 59.77 38.24
C HIS A 163 50.32 59.27 37.68
N ALA A 164 51.20 60.17 37.24
CA ALA A 164 52.56 59.82 36.84
C ALA A 164 53.35 59.24 38.02
N ALA A 165 53.27 59.87 39.20
CA ALA A 165 53.87 59.39 40.44
C ALA A 165 53.40 57.99 40.83
N VAL A 166 52.08 57.73 40.80
CA VAL A 166 51.52 56.42 41.10
C VAL A 166 51.99 55.37 40.09
N ARG A 167 51.98 55.67 38.79
CA ARG A 167 52.46 54.73 37.76
C ARG A 167 53.94 54.40 37.91
N LEU A 168 54.78 55.41 38.14
CA LEU A 168 56.22 55.23 38.38
C LEU A 168 56.47 54.42 39.65
N ALA A 169 55.68 54.64 40.70
CA ALA A 169 55.75 53.88 41.95
C ALA A 169 55.31 52.41 41.80
N GLU A 170 54.28 52.13 41.00
CA GLU A 170 53.81 50.78 40.69
C GLU A 170 54.86 50.00 39.88
N GLU A 171 55.43 50.63 38.85
CA GLU A 171 56.44 50.00 37.99
C GLU A 171 57.78 49.80 38.72
N LYS A 172 58.15 50.73 39.61
CA LYS A 172 59.44 50.75 40.33
C LYS A 172 59.26 51.23 41.78
N PRO A 173 58.94 50.31 42.72
CA PRO A 173 58.76 50.67 44.14
C PRO A 173 59.99 51.29 44.81
N GLU A 174 61.17 51.07 44.25
CA GLU A 174 62.44 51.65 44.70
C GLU A 174 62.51 53.19 44.58
N PHE A 175 61.67 53.81 43.73
CA PHE A 175 61.63 55.27 43.55
C PHE A 175 60.65 56.00 44.49
N LEU A 176 59.83 55.25 45.24
CA LEU A 176 58.82 55.81 46.17
C LEU A 176 59.40 56.85 47.14
N GLY A 177 60.60 56.58 47.69
CA GLY A 177 61.26 57.47 48.64
C GLY A 177 61.59 58.87 48.09
N THR A 178 61.66 59.03 46.77
CA THR A 178 61.96 60.31 46.10
C THR A 178 60.70 60.96 45.53
N ILE A 179 59.73 60.15 45.07
CA ILE A 179 58.52 60.62 44.38
C ILE A 179 57.50 61.23 45.36
N ASP A 180 57.20 60.54 46.46
CA ASP A 180 56.11 60.93 47.39
C ASP A 180 56.32 62.32 48.03
N PRO A 181 57.53 62.72 48.49
CA PRO A 181 57.75 64.05 49.05
C PRO A 181 57.48 65.18 48.06
N GLN A 182 57.78 65.00 46.78
CA GLN A 182 57.63 66.04 45.75
C GLN A 182 56.15 66.35 45.48
N ILE A 183 55.32 65.30 45.37
CA ILE A 183 53.88 65.43 45.15
C ILE A 183 53.16 65.99 46.37
N ALA A 184 53.55 65.56 47.57
CA ALA A 184 52.95 66.05 48.80
C ALA A 184 53.17 67.56 48.94
N ASP A 185 54.39 68.05 48.68
CA ASP A 185 54.71 69.47 48.75
C ASP A 185 53.96 70.29 47.68
N LEU A 186 53.95 69.83 46.41
CA LEU A 186 53.17 70.47 45.34
C LEU A 186 51.67 70.56 45.65
N SER A 187 51.11 69.52 46.29
CA SER A 187 49.69 69.50 46.66
C SER A 187 49.38 70.55 47.72
N ILE A 188 50.27 70.75 48.70
CA ILE A 188 50.12 71.78 49.74
C ILE A 188 50.21 73.18 49.13
N GLN A 189 51.19 73.43 48.26
CA GLN A 189 51.34 74.73 47.62
C GLN A 189 50.13 75.08 46.72
N TRP A 190 49.60 74.09 45.99
CA TRP A 190 48.40 74.26 45.17
C TRP A 190 47.16 74.61 46.01
N GLU A 191 46.94 73.88 47.12
CA GLU A 191 45.80 74.12 48.01
C GLU A 191 45.86 75.53 48.62
N GLN A 192 47.06 76.01 48.95
CA GLN A 192 47.26 77.36 49.45
C GLN A 192 46.97 78.44 48.39
N LEU A 193 47.34 78.21 47.13
CA LEU A 193 47.02 79.08 45.99
C LEU A 193 45.51 79.13 45.70
N GLU A 194 44.85 77.98 45.72
CA GLU A 194 43.41 77.85 45.52
C GLU A 194 42.65 78.64 46.60
N LYS A 195 42.98 78.43 47.87
CA LYS A 195 42.35 79.14 48.99
C LYS A 195 42.54 80.66 48.91
N THR A 196 43.75 81.13 48.63
CA THR A 196 44.04 82.58 48.52
C THR A 196 43.28 83.22 47.35
N THR A 197 43.14 82.50 46.25
CA THR A 197 42.39 82.94 45.08
C THR A 197 40.89 82.98 45.36
N GLU A 198 40.35 81.97 46.02
CA GLU A 198 38.94 81.88 46.42
C GLU A 198 38.54 83.02 47.37
N GLU A 199 39.36 83.29 48.40
CA GLU A 199 39.12 84.40 49.33
C GLU A 199 39.13 85.78 48.64
N LYS A 200 39.97 85.96 47.61
CA LYS A 200 40.00 87.18 46.77
C LYS A 200 38.77 87.28 45.86
N GLY A 201 38.34 86.15 45.29
CA GLY A 201 37.15 86.05 44.45
C GLY A 201 35.88 86.38 45.21
N GLN A 202 35.75 85.88 46.44
CA GLN A 202 34.62 86.17 47.30
C GLN A 202 34.49 87.67 47.57
N LYS A 203 35.58 88.35 47.93
CA LYS A 203 35.57 89.81 48.18
C LYS A 203 35.22 90.64 46.93
N LEU A 204 35.64 90.20 45.74
CA LEU A 204 35.30 90.87 44.48
C LEU A 204 33.87 90.57 44.03
N PHE A 205 33.39 89.34 44.27
CA PHE A 205 32.00 88.93 44.02
C PHE A 205 31.05 89.75 44.87
N ASP A 206 31.32 89.86 46.18
CA ASP A 206 30.53 90.65 47.11
C ASP A 206 30.44 92.11 46.62
N ALA A 207 31.56 92.70 46.18
CA ALA A 207 31.60 94.07 45.65
C ALA A 207 30.88 94.28 44.30
N ASN A 208 30.66 93.24 43.48
CA ASN A 208 30.02 93.33 42.15
C ASN A 208 28.59 92.76 42.11
N ARG A 209 28.14 92.17 43.22
CA ARG A 209 26.94 91.35 43.35
C ARG A 209 25.66 92.03 42.86
N GLN A 210 25.52 93.31 43.16
CA GLN A 210 24.33 94.09 42.81
C GLN A 210 24.13 94.22 41.28
N GLN A 211 25.20 94.45 40.52
CA GLN A 211 25.09 94.65 39.07
C GLN A 211 24.68 93.37 38.32
N LEU A 212 25.23 92.22 38.71
CA LEU A 212 24.89 90.91 38.12
C LEU A 212 23.42 90.54 38.36
N TYR A 213 22.90 90.90 39.54
CA TYR A 213 21.51 90.70 39.91
C TYR A 213 20.57 91.51 39.01
N VAL A 214 20.85 92.80 38.82
CA VAL A 214 20.02 93.70 37.99
C VAL A 214 20.03 93.29 36.51
N GLN A 215 21.19 92.91 35.96
CA GLN A 215 21.27 92.44 34.57
C GLN A 215 20.42 91.18 34.34
N SER A 216 20.49 90.20 35.26
CA SER A 216 19.75 88.95 35.16
C SER A 216 18.23 89.16 35.16
N ILE A 217 17.73 90.14 35.92
CA ILE A 217 16.31 90.51 35.93
C ILE A 217 15.89 91.16 34.60
N SER A 218 16.73 92.02 34.03
CA SER A 218 16.45 92.66 32.74
C SER A 218 16.33 91.63 31.62
N ASP A 219 17.27 90.68 31.53
CA ASP A 219 17.27 89.65 30.48
C ASP A 219 16.03 88.75 30.57
N MET A 220 15.58 88.43 31.78
CA MET A 220 14.35 87.63 32.00
C MET A 220 13.08 88.41 31.64
N LYS A 221 13.06 89.73 31.90
CA LYS A 221 11.96 90.60 31.49
C LYS A 221 11.82 90.64 29.97
N ASP A 222 12.91 90.89 29.26
CA ASP A 222 12.91 90.98 27.79
C ASP A 222 12.43 89.66 27.16
N TRP A 223 12.86 88.52 27.71
CA TRP A 223 12.40 87.20 27.26
C TRP A 223 10.90 86.98 27.53
N ALA A 224 10.40 87.35 28.71
CA ALA A 224 9.00 87.21 29.07
C ALA A 224 8.09 88.08 28.19
N GLU A 225 8.52 89.30 27.84
CA GLU A 225 7.82 90.19 26.91
C GLU A 225 7.78 89.61 25.48
N GLN A 226 8.90 89.06 25.00
CA GLN A 226 8.96 88.39 23.69
C GLN A 226 8.05 87.15 23.64
N LEU A 227 8.05 86.32 24.68
CA LEU A 227 7.18 85.14 24.76
C LEU A 227 5.71 85.54 24.76
N GLN A 228 5.34 86.55 25.56
CA GLN A 228 3.97 87.07 25.61
C GLN A 228 3.49 87.57 24.23
N GLN A 229 4.37 88.23 23.46
CA GLN A 229 4.04 88.68 22.11
C GLN A 229 3.85 87.49 21.14
N GLN A 230 4.72 86.47 21.20
CA GLN A 230 4.61 85.27 20.37
C GLN A 230 3.31 84.49 20.63
N MET A 231 2.85 84.43 21.88
CA MET A 231 1.60 83.75 22.24
C MET A 231 0.34 84.39 21.65
N THR A 232 0.38 85.68 21.27
CA THR A 232 -0.77 86.34 20.63
C THR A 232 -0.91 86.06 19.13
N VAL A 233 0.15 85.53 18.49
CA VAL A 233 0.25 85.41 17.04
C VAL A 233 0.23 83.96 16.54
N GLU A 234 0.62 82.97 17.36
CA GLU A 234 0.86 81.63 16.85
C GLU A 234 -0.40 80.77 16.58
N ASP A 235 -0.39 80.16 15.39
CA ASP A 235 -1.33 79.16 14.89
C ASP A 235 -1.18 77.83 15.66
N THR A 236 -2.32 77.18 15.97
CA THR A 236 -2.40 75.89 16.67
C THR A 236 -2.30 74.68 15.73
N GLY A 237 -1.97 74.90 14.45
CA GLY A 237 -1.79 73.86 13.43
C GLY A 237 -3.11 73.35 12.85
N GLN A 238 -3.05 72.88 11.59
CA GLN A 238 -4.21 72.47 10.79
C GLN A 238 -4.18 70.99 10.37
N ASP A 239 -3.07 70.28 10.62
CA ASP A 239 -2.90 68.86 10.34
C ASP A 239 -1.95 68.20 11.36
N LEU A 240 -1.82 66.87 11.32
CA LEU A 240 -0.98 66.13 12.27
C LEU A 240 0.48 66.59 12.27
N THR A 241 1.03 66.95 11.11
CA THR A 241 2.43 67.35 10.95
C THR A 241 2.67 68.72 11.59
N THR A 242 1.84 69.70 11.23
CA THR A 242 1.90 71.08 11.74
C THR A 242 1.59 71.15 13.23
N VAL A 243 0.64 70.36 13.73
CA VAL A 243 0.36 70.24 15.18
C VAL A 243 1.53 69.60 15.92
N ASN A 244 2.19 68.58 15.36
CA ASN A 244 3.39 68.00 15.98
C ASN A 244 4.55 69.01 16.05
N VAL A 245 4.75 69.83 15.01
CA VAL A 245 5.73 70.92 15.04
C VAL A 245 5.38 71.97 16.10
N ALA A 246 4.11 72.37 16.19
CA ALA A 246 3.63 73.30 17.22
C ALA A 246 3.81 72.73 18.64
N MET A 247 3.58 71.42 18.82
CA MET A 247 3.79 70.72 20.09
C MET A 247 5.28 70.71 20.50
N GLN A 248 6.19 70.45 19.55
CA GLN A 248 7.62 70.50 19.83
C GLN A 248 8.07 71.90 20.27
N LYS A 249 7.58 72.96 19.61
CA LYS A 249 7.83 74.34 20.02
C LYS A 249 7.29 74.63 21.42
N GLN A 250 6.06 74.20 21.73
CA GLN A 250 5.47 74.33 23.06
C GLN A 250 6.34 73.66 24.14
N GLN A 251 6.86 72.46 23.88
CA GLN A 251 7.73 71.74 24.80
C GLN A 251 9.08 72.45 25.01
N MET A 252 9.64 73.07 23.97
CA MET A 252 10.84 73.91 24.10
C MET A 252 10.58 75.13 24.99
N ILE A 253 9.45 75.81 24.79
CA ILE A 253 9.04 76.97 25.61
C ILE A 253 8.87 76.56 27.08
N GLU A 254 8.22 75.44 27.36
CA GLU A 254 8.03 74.92 28.72
C GLU A 254 9.36 74.56 29.39
N SER A 255 10.30 73.97 28.65
CA SER A 255 11.65 73.69 29.17
C SER A 255 12.41 74.98 29.52
N GLU A 256 12.32 75.99 28.68
CA GLU A 256 12.91 77.32 28.97
C GLU A 256 12.22 77.99 30.17
N MET A 257 10.89 77.91 30.30
CA MET A 257 10.15 78.42 31.47
C MET A 257 10.65 77.80 32.79
N VAL A 258 10.90 76.49 32.81
CA VAL A 258 11.45 75.80 33.99
C VAL A 258 12.85 76.33 34.35
N LYS A 259 13.72 76.53 33.34
CA LYS A 259 15.05 77.10 33.56
C LYS A 259 14.97 78.53 34.12
N ARG A 260 14.07 79.36 33.60
CA ARG A 260 13.88 80.75 34.08
C ARG A 260 13.29 80.82 35.49
N ALA A 261 12.37 79.92 35.85
CA ALA A 261 11.88 79.80 37.22
C ALA A 261 13.01 79.47 38.21
N ALA A 262 13.87 78.49 37.87
CA ALA A 262 15.04 78.15 38.70
C ALA A 262 16.05 79.31 38.83
N GLN A 263 16.21 80.13 37.78
CA GLN A 263 17.02 81.35 37.84
C GLN A 263 16.43 82.40 38.79
N ILE A 264 15.10 82.59 38.81
CA ILE A 264 14.42 83.49 39.75
C ILE A 264 14.62 83.01 41.20
N ASP A 265 14.49 81.72 41.47
CA ASP A 265 14.71 81.15 42.81
C ASP A 265 16.17 81.36 43.27
N SER A 266 17.13 81.21 42.36
CA SER A 266 18.56 81.45 42.63
C SER A 266 18.83 82.91 42.95
N LEU A 267 18.19 83.85 42.24
CA LEU A 267 18.28 85.28 42.56
C LEU A 267 17.61 85.57 43.92
N GLN A 268 16.48 84.96 44.23
CA GLN A 268 15.82 85.16 45.54
C GLN A 268 16.75 84.76 46.71
N GLN A 269 17.48 83.65 46.58
CA GLN A 269 18.47 83.23 47.58
C GLN A 269 19.62 84.23 47.76
N MET A 270 19.90 85.05 46.74
CA MET A 270 20.97 86.06 46.78
C MET A 270 20.55 87.37 47.48
N GLU A 271 19.26 87.57 47.77
CA GLU A 271 18.72 88.81 48.35
C GLU A 271 19.21 89.16 49.77
N PRO A 272 19.29 88.22 50.74
CA PRO A 272 19.63 88.57 52.14
C PRO A 272 21.01 89.22 52.27
N GLN A 273 21.93 88.78 51.42
CA GLN A 273 23.32 89.26 51.39
C GLN A 273 23.46 90.57 50.59
N LEU A 274 22.53 90.87 49.67
CA LEU A 274 22.42 92.20 49.04
C LEU A 274 21.85 93.23 50.03
N GLU A 275 20.90 92.80 50.86
CA GLU A 275 20.27 93.60 51.92
C GLU A 275 21.26 94.04 53.01
N GLU A 276 22.25 93.21 53.33
CA GLU A 276 23.33 93.53 54.27
C GLU A 276 24.31 94.58 53.70
N MET A 277 24.57 94.55 52.39
CA MET A 277 25.62 95.36 51.75
C MET A 277 25.11 96.70 51.18
N HIS A 278 23.89 96.74 50.64
CA HIS A 278 23.32 97.90 49.97
C HIS A 278 21.85 98.15 50.39
N PRO A 279 21.58 98.43 51.68
CA PRO A 279 20.22 98.51 52.21
C PRO A 279 19.34 99.60 51.55
N GLU A 280 19.93 100.60 50.91
CA GLU A 280 19.19 101.72 50.29
C GLU A 280 18.59 101.38 48.90
N GLU A 281 19.12 100.39 48.17
CA GLU A 281 18.73 100.10 46.78
C GLU A 281 18.05 98.72 46.59
N VAL A 282 18.08 97.87 47.63
CA VAL A 282 17.58 96.49 47.60
C VAL A 282 16.07 96.41 47.39
N GLU A 283 15.30 97.33 47.96
CA GLU A 283 13.82 97.28 47.87
C GLU A 283 13.32 97.52 46.44
N ALA A 284 13.97 98.45 45.70
CA ALA A 284 13.66 98.70 44.30
C ALA A 284 14.02 97.51 43.40
N ILE A 285 15.14 96.83 43.70
CA ILE A 285 15.61 95.65 42.98
C ILE A 285 14.69 94.43 43.24
N LYS A 286 14.27 94.22 44.50
CA LYS A 286 13.27 93.22 44.89
C LYS A 286 11.94 93.43 44.16
N ALA A 287 11.47 94.68 44.08
CA ALA A 287 10.25 95.03 43.35
C ALA A 287 10.34 94.67 41.85
N HIS A 288 11.47 94.93 41.20
CA HIS A 288 11.68 94.54 39.80
C HIS A 288 11.71 93.02 39.60
N ARG A 289 12.36 92.24 40.49
CA ARG A 289 12.33 90.77 40.43
C ARG A 289 10.91 90.23 40.58
N LEU A 290 10.17 90.72 41.58
CA LEU A 290 8.80 90.30 41.85
C LEU A 290 7.89 90.58 40.66
N ALA A 291 8.06 91.71 39.98
CA ALA A 291 7.32 92.03 38.76
C ALA A 291 7.61 91.03 37.62
N VAL A 292 8.87 90.65 37.40
CA VAL A 292 9.24 89.63 36.39
C VAL A 292 8.73 88.23 36.79
N GLN A 293 8.81 87.87 38.08
CA GLN A 293 8.26 86.62 38.60
C GLN A 293 6.75 86.54 38.39
N GLU A 294 6.02 87.61 38.69
CA GLU A 294 4.58 87.70 38.47
C GLU A 294 4.24 87.60 36.97
N GLN A 295 5.02 88.25 36.11
CA GLN A 295 4.84 88.15 34.65
C GLN A 295 5.03 86.71 34.15
N LEU A 296 6.08 86.01 34.59
CA LEU A 296 6.32 84.60 34.25
C LEU A 296 5.18 83.69 34.78
N GLN A 297 4.73 83.92 36.01
CA GLN A 297 3.62 83.15 36.59
C GLN A 297 2.31 83.36 35.82
N ARG A 298 2.03 84.59 35.36
CA ARG A 298 0.87 84.89 34.51
C ARG A 298 0.92 84.18 33.15
N LEU A 299 2.11 83.86 32.63
CA LEU A 299 2.28 83.14 31.36
C LEU A 299 2.10 81.62 31.48
N GLN A 300 2.14 81.04 32.69
CA GLN A 300 1.98 79.59 32.87
C GLN A 300 0.59 79.09 32.45
N ALA A 301 -0.49 79.71 32.93
CA ALA A 301 -1.84 79.25 32.65
C ALA A 301 -2.20 79.31 31.14
N PRO A 302 -1.87 80.37 30.39
CA PRO A 302 -2.02 80.39 28.93
C PRO A 302 -1.20 79.33 28.19
N LEU A 303 0.01 79.00 28.65
CA LEU A 303 0.85 77.96 28.05
C LEU A 303 0.25 76.57 28.29
N ASP A 304 -0.22 76.30 29.52
CA ASP A 304 -0.89 75.05 29.86
C ASP A 304 -2.18 74.86 29.06
N ASP A 305 -2.98 75.92 28.88
CA ASP A 305 -4.19 75.87 28.05
C ASP A 305 -3.85 75.58 26.58
N ARG A 306 -2.83 76.26 26.04
CA ARG A 306 -2.34 76.01 24.68
C ARG A 306 -1.84 74.57 24.50
N ARG A 307 -1.07 74.03 25.46
CA ARG A 307 -0.62 72.63 25.43
C ARG A 307 -1.80 71.67 25.36
N ARG A 308 -2.80 71.83 26.23
CA ARG A 308 -4.01 70.99 26.23
C ARG A 308 -4.77 71.06 24.90
N GLN A 309 -4.89 72.25 24.31
CA GLN A 309 -5.52 72.41 23.00
C GLN A 309 -4.73 71.70 21.88
N LEU A 310 -3.39 71.83 21.87
CA LEU A 310 -2.52 71.13 20.92
C LEU A 310 -2.57 69.61 21.10
N GLU A 311 -2.61 69.12 22.34
CA GLU A 311 -2.72 67.69 22.66
C GLU A 311 -4.05 67.13 22.15
N ARG A 312 -5.15 67.86 22.36
CA ARG A 312 -6.48 67.51 21.87
C ARG A 312 -6.53 67.44 20.34
N LYS A 313 -5.99 68.46 19.65
CA LYS A 313 -5.88 68.47 18.17
C LYS A 313 -5.00 67.34 17.64
N LYS A 314 -3.85 67.09 18.27
CA LYS A 314 -2.94 66.01 17.90
C LYS A 314 -3.65 64.67 17.99
N ARG A 315 -4.37 64.42 19.08
CA ARG A 315 -5.13 63.18 19.30
C ARG A 315 -6.20 62.97 18.23
N ALA A 316 -6.94 64.04 17.87
CA ALA A 316 -7.93 64.01 16.80
C ALA A 316 -7.32 63.69 15.43
N TYR A 317 -6.26 64.39 15.01
CA TYR A 317 -5.64 64.14 13.72
C TYR A 317 -4.94 62.76 13.66
N GLN A 318 -4.36 62.30 14.77
CA GLN A 318 -3.77 60.97 14.85
C GLN A 318 -4.84 59.90 14.66
N PHE A 319 -5.98 60.00 15.34
CA PHE A 319 -7.11 59.08 15.16
C PHE A 319 -7.61 59.04 13.71
N LEU A 320 -7.79 60.21 13.07
CA LEU A 320 -8.23 60.26 11.67
C LEU A 320 -7.21 59.60 10.74
N ARG A 321 -5.91 59.78 11.00
CA ARG A 321 -4.84 59.12 10.24
C ARG A 321 -4.87 57.61 10.44
N ASP A 322 -4.94 57.16 11.69
CA ASP A 322 -4.97 55.75 12.06
C ASP A 322 -6.16 55.06 11.37
N VAL A 323 -7.37 55.65 11.41
CA VAL A 323 -8.55 55.09 10.71
C VAL A 323 -8.32 54.93 9.21
N GLU A 324 -7.70 55.90 8.54
CA GLU A 324 -7.46 55.80 7.09
C GLU A 324 -6.37 54.77 6.75
N ASP A 325 -5.33 54.66 7.58
CA ASP A 325 -4.30 53.61 7.44
C ASP A 325 -4.92 52.21 7.61
N GLU A 326 -5.85 52.04 8.56
CA GLU A 326 -6.57 50.78 8.77
C GLU A 326 -7.55 50.43 7.64
N LYS A 327 -8.23 51.43 7.07
CA LYS A 327 -9.06 51.24 5.88
C LYS A 327 -8.22 50.75 4.70
N LEU A 328 -7.01 51.30 4.52
CA LEU A 328 -6.09 50.87 3.47
C LEU A 328 -5.63 49.42 3.71
N TRP A 329 -5.28 49.08 4.95
CA TRP A 329 -4.92 47.72 5.34
C TRP A 329 -6.02 46.72 4.97
N CYS A 330 -7.29 47.04 5.29
CA CYS A 330 -8.43 46.21 4.94
C CYS A 330 -8.62 46.09 3.42
N ALA A 331 -8.44 47.19 2.69
CA ALA A 331 -8.56 47.23 1.23
C ALA A 331 -7.51 46.36 0.52
N GLU A 332 -6.30 46.23 1.08
CA GLU A 332 -5.25 45.34 0.56
C GLU A 332 -5.56 43.86 0.77
N ARG A 333 -6.23 43.49 1.88
CA ARG A 333 -6.54 42.09 2.22
C ARG A 333 -7.84 41.60 1.58
N LEU A 334 -8.79 42.50 1.31
CA LEU A 334 -10.08 42.15 0.74
C LEU A 334 -9.98 41.34 -0.57
N PRO A 335 -9.15 41.69 -1.58
CA PRO A 335 -9.00 40.91 -2.79
C PRO A 335 -8.50 39.48 -2.56
N LEU A 336 -7.69 39.25 -1.52
CA LEU A 336 -7.19 37.91 -1.17
C LEU A 336 -8.33 37.01 -0.67
N THR A 337 -9.31 37.58 0.04
CA THR A 337 -10.54 36.88 0.44
C THR A 337 -11.53 36.69 -0.71
N GLN A 338 -11.43 37.49 -1.78
CA GLN A 338 -12.33 37.44 -2.94
C GLN A 338 -11.76 36.70 -4.16
N ALA A 339 -10.58 36.11 -4.03
CA ALA A 339 -9.98 35.33 -5.10
C ALA A 339 -10.95 34.23 -5.59
N ARG A 340 -11.05 34.03 -6.91
CA ARG A 340 -11.97 33.05 -7.51
C ARG A 340 -11.42 31.62 -7.55
N GLU A 341 -10.12 31.47 -7.31
CA GLU A 341 -9.44 30.17 -7.37
C GLU A 341 -9.95 29.23 -6.26
N ILE A 342 -10.38 28.03 -6.68
CA ILE A 342 -10.90 26.97 -5.80
C ILE A 342 -10.02 25.71 -5.74
N GLY A 343 -8.92 25.67 -6.49
CA GLY A 343 -8.01 24.52 -6.59
C GLY A 343 -8.41 23.53 -7.69
N GLU A 344 -7.41 22.99 -8.40
CA GLU A 344 -7.61 22.04 -9.50
C GLU A 344 -7.60 20.57 -9.04
N ASN A 345 -7.08 20.31 -7.85
CA ASN A 345 -7.00 18.99 -7.23
C ASN A 345 -7.03 19.12 -5.70
N LEU A 346 -7.11 17.99 -4.99
CA LEU A 346 -7.17 17.93 -3.53
C LEU A 346 -5.96 18.59 -2.85
N PHE A 347 -4.76 18.47 -3.42
CA PHE A 347 -3.54 19.09 -2.88
C PHE A 347 -3.59 20.62 -3.00
N ASP A 348 -4.00 21.15 -4.15
CA ASP A 348 -4.14 22.58 -4.38
C ASP A 348 -5.23 23.20 -3.48
N CYS A 349 -6.36 22.50 -3.28
CA CYS A 349 -7.41 22.92 -2.34
C CYS A 349 -6.86 23.03 -0.91
N ASN A 350 -6.16 22.00 -0.44
CA ASN A 350 -5.53 21.99 0.88
C ASN A 350 -4.50 23.11 1.05
N ARG A 351 -3.70 23.38 0.01
CA ARG A 351 -2.75 24.51 0.01
C ARG A 351 -3.47 25.85 0.12
N LEU A 352 -4.57 26.05 -0.62
CA LEU A 352 -5.38 27.27 -0.57
C LEU A 352 -6.05 27.45 0.79
N GLN A 353 -6.56 26.38 1.41
CA GLN A 353 -7.10 26.43 2.76
C GLN A 353 -6.04 26.81 3.80
N LYS A 354 -4.81 26.30 3.70
CA LYS A 354 -3.71 26.71 4.59
C LYS A 354 -3.37 28.20 4.43
N LYS A 355 -3.29 28.69 3.19
CA LYS A 355 -3.10 30.14 2.93
C LYS A 355 -4.23 30.97 3.54
N MET A 356 -5.46 30.49 3.42
CA MET A 356 -6.64 31.14 4.00
C MET A 356 -6.61 31.12 5.54
N GLN A 357 -6.14 30.05 6.18
CA GLN A 357 -5.93 29.99 7.63
C GLN A 357 -4.86 30.99 8.09
N SER A 358 -3.76 31.15 7.35
CA SER A 358 -2.76 32.19 7.64
C SER A 358 -3.35 33.59 7.56
N LEU A 359 -4.12 33.89 6.51
CA LEU A 359 -4.81 35.17 6.36
C LEU A 359 -5.83 35.41 7.49
N LYS A 360 -6.55 34.37 7.90
CA LYS A 360 -7.43 34.44 9.06
C LYS A 360 -6.67 34.81 10.33
N HIS A 361 -5.52 34.19 10.57
CA HIS A 361 -4.70 34.51 11.73
C HIS A 361 -4.18 35.95 11.69
N GLU A 362 -3.77 36.45 10.52
CA GLU A 362 -3.41 37.86 10.34
C GLU A 362 -4.57 38.81 10.69
N ILE A 363 -5.78 38.53 10.21
CA ILE A 363 -6.99 39.32 10.52
C ILE A 363 -7.34 39.25 12.01
N ASP A 364 -7.37 38.05 12.59
CA ASP A 364 -7.71 37.86 14.00
C ASP A 364 -6.69 38.55 14.93
N ASN A 365 -5.39 38.55 14.58
CA ASN A 365 -4.34 39.24 15.34
C ASN A 365 -4.42 40.76 15.22
N HIS A 366 -5.01 41.28 14.15
CA HIS A 366 -5.14 42.71 13.87
C HIS A 366 -6.38 43.33 14.51
N GLU A 367 -7.36 42.51 14.89
CA GLU A 367 -8.59 42.93 15.54
C GLU A 367 -8.39 43.81 16.81
N PRO A 368 -7.49 43.47 17.76
CA PRO A 368 -7.30 44.29 18.95
C PRO A 368 -6.85 45.72 18.62
N TRP A 369 -6.17 45.90 17.49
CA TRP A 369 -5.72 47.22 17.04
C TRP A 369 -6.89 48.06 16.48
N ILE A 370 -7.76 47.44 15.67
CA ILE A 370 -9.02 48.05 15.20
C ILE A 370 -9.88 48.47 16.39
N GLU A 371 -10.03 47.59 17.39
CA GLU A 371 -10.80 47.87 18.61
C GLU A 371 -10.21 49.05 19.39
N LYS A 372 -8.87 49.11 19.53
CA LYS A 372 -8.17 50.20 20.21
C LYS A 372 -8.37 51.55 19.52
N ILE A 373 -8.28 51.60 18.19
CA ILE A 373 -8.52 52.85 17.43
C ILE A 373 -9.97 53.30 17.62
N CYS A 374 -10.92 52.37 17.53
CA CYS A 374 -12.34 52.67 17.78
C CYS A 374 -12.56 53.16 19.22
N GLN A 375 -11.90 52.56 20.21
CA GLN A 375 -11.97 52.99 21.60
C GLN A 375 -11.44 54.42 21.78
N ASN A 376 -10.26 54.74 21.21
CA ASN A 376 -9.70 56.09 21.26
C ASN A 376 -10.67 57.12 20.67
N GLY A 377 -11.33 56.79 19.55
CA GLY A 377 -12.34 57.64 18.94
C GLY A 377 -13.56 57.86 19.84
N ARG A 378 -14.06 56.80 20.49
CA ARG A 378 -15.18 56.86 21.44
C ARG A 378 -14.84 57.69 22.67
N GLU A 379 -13.64 57.54 23.23
CA GLU A 379 -13.17 58.35 24.36
C GLU A 379 -13.19 59.84 24.02
N MET A 380 -12.75 60.24 22.82
CA MET A 380 -12.81 61.65 22.38
C MET A 380 -14.25 62.16 22.16
N ILE A 381 -15.17 61.28 21.77
CA ILE A 381 -16.60 61.60 21.66
C ILE A 381 -17.18 61.85 23.06
N ASP A 382 -16.86 60.97 24.02
CA ASP A 382 -17.33 61.05 25.41
C ASP A 382 -16.77 62.29 26.14
N GLU A 383 -15.53 62.68 25.83
CA GLU A 383 -14.90 63.95 26.27
C GLU A 383 -15.52 65.21 25.64
N GLY A 384 -16.48 65.07 24.71
CA GLY A 384 -17.20 66.19 24.12
C GLY A 384 -16.42 66.98 23.07
N HIS A 385 -15.62 66.31 22.24
CA HIS A 385 -14.91 66.94 21.11
C HIS A 385 -15.87 67.58 20.09
N GLU A 386 -15.45 68.70 19.48
CA GLU A 386 -16.26 69.47 18.50
C GLU A 386 -16.64 68.60 17.29
N ASN A 387 -15.69 67.78 16.81
CA ASN A 387 -15.84 66.87 15.67
C ASN A 387 -16.43 65.48 16.04
N ARG A 388 -17.14 65.34 17.16
CA ARG A 388 -17.69 64.03 17.59
C ARG A 388 -18.50 63.28 16.52
N SER A 389 -19.23 64.01 15.67
CA SER A 389 -20.04 63.41 14.60
C SER A 389 -19.17 62.81 13.50
N GLU A 390 -18.04 63.44 13.18
CA GLU A 390 -17.09 62.95 12.20
C GLU A 390 -16.38 61.71 12.73
N PHE A 391 -15.99 61.71 14.01
CA PHE A 391 -15.36 60.53 14.63
C PHE A 391 -16.29 59.32 14.64
N GLN A 392 -17.57 59.51 14.99
CA GLN A 392 -18.55 58.43 14.95
C GLN A 392 -18.71 57.87 13.54
N GLN A 393 -18.84 58.74 12.53
CA GLN A 393 -18.93 58.31 11.13
C GLN A 393 -17.70 57.50 10.71
N LYS A 394 -16.50 57.94 11.08
CA LYS A 394 -15.24 57.25 10.75
C LYS A 394 -15.12 55.88 11.43
N ILE A 395 -15.58 55.75 12.67
CA ILE A 395 -15.68 54.46 13.38
C ILE A 395 -16.65 53.52 12.65
N ASP A 396 -17.84 54.01 12.30
CA ASP A 396 -18.87 53.21 11.63
C ASP A 396 -18.40 52.72 10.25
N GLU A 397 -17.71 53.59 9.49
CA GLU A 397 -17.09 53.24 8.21
C GLU A 397 -16.02 52.14 8.37
N LEU A 398 -15.11 52.29 9.33
CA LEU A 398 -14.05 51.31 9.58
C LEU A 398 -14.64 49.96 10.01
N MET A 399 -15.57 49.94 10.96
CA MET A 399 -16.24 48.73 11.42
C MET A 399 -17.01 48.02 10.31
N LYS A 400 -17.65 48.77 9.41
CA LYS A 400 -18.34 48.21 8.25
C LYS A 400 -17.37 47.53 7.28
N ILE A 401 -16.23 48.15 7.00
CA ILE A 401 -15.18 47.58 6.13
C ILE A 401 -14.57 46.33 6.78
N TRP A 402 -14.30 46.40 8.09
CA TRP A 402 -13.78 45.29 8.88
C TRP A 402 -14.73 44.07 8.86
N GLN A 403 -16.02 44.30 9.09
CA GLN A 403 -17.02 43.24 9.05
C GLN A 403 -17.13 42.62 7.65
N ASN A 404 -17.13 43.42 6.59
CA ASN A 404 -17.15 42.92 5.21
C ASN A 404 -15.92 42.06 4.89
N LEU A 405 -14.74 42.41 5.41
CA LEU A 405 -13.54 41.59 5.24
C LEU A 405 -13.70 40.21 5.92
N LYS A 406 -14.25 40.18 7.14
CA LYS A 406 -14.54 38.94 7.87
C LYS A 406 -15.59 38.08 7.18
N ASP A 407 -16.70 38.67 6.75
CA ASP A 407 -17.76 37.96 6.04
C ASP A 407 -17.25 37.35 4.72
N SER A 408 -16.42 38.10 3.98
CA SER A 408 -15.78 37.62 2.75
C SER A 408 -14.77 36.50 3.00
N LEU A 409 -14.01 36.59 4.12
CA LEU A 409 -13.10 35.53 4.55
C LEU A 409 -13.87 34.22 4.87
N ASP A 410 -14.97 34.32 5.61
CA ASP A 410 -15.78 33.17 5.99
C ASP A 410 -16.49 32.55 4.77
N ALA A 411 -17.02 33.37 3.85
CA ALA A 411 -17.58 32.88 2.59
C ALA A 411 -16.54 32.12 1.74
N ARG A 412 -15.30 32.61 1.67
CA ARG A 412 -14.21 31.90 0.99
C ARG A 412 -13.83 30.60 1.70
N LYS A 413 -13.92 30.55 3.03
CA LYS A 413 -13.70 29.33 3.82
C LYS A 413 -14.65 28.23 3.39
N GLU A 414 -15.94 28.54 3.37
CA GLU A 414 -17.00 27.60 3.05
C GLU A 414 -16.85 27.12 1.61
N HIS A 415 -16.62 28.04 0.68
CA HIS A 415 -16.45 27.69 -0.73
C HIS A 415 -15.22 26.79 -0.98
N LEU A 416 -14.08 27.04 -0.30
CA LEU A 416 -12.91 26.17 -0.39
C LEU A 416 -13.12 24.80 0.28
N ALA A 417 -13.91 24.74 1.36
CA ALA A 417 -14.27 23.47 2.00
C ALA A 417 -15.22 22.63 1.13
N GLU A 418 -16.12 23.28 0.39
CA GLU A 418 -16.98 22.61 -0.59
C GLU A 418 -16.18 22.07 -1.79
N SER A 419 -15.23 22.86 -2.28
CA SER A 419 -14.30 22.42 -3.34
C SER A 419 -13.43 21.24 -2.89
N GLU A 420 -12.91 21.27 -1.66
CA GLU A 420 -12.14 20.15 -1.10
C GLU A 420 -12.97 18.86 -1.06
N LYS A 421 -14.22 18.94 -0.59
CA LYS A 421 -15.14 17.78 -0.59
C LYS A 421 -15.39 17.25 -2.01
N ALA A 422 -15.56 18.14 -2.99
CA ALA A 422 -15.74 17.76 -4.39
C ALA A 422 -14.52 17.02 -4.94
N HIS A 423 -13.31 17.51 -4.65
CA HIS A 423 -12.06 16.85 -5.06
C HIS A 423 -11.78 15.56 -4.30
N GLN A 424 -12.18 15.46 -3.03
CA GLN A 424 -12.11 14.20 -2.27
C GLN A 424 -13.02 13.14 -2.90
N PHE A 425 -14.25 13.51 -3.29
CA PHE A 425 -15.14 12.60 -4.01
C PHE A 425 -14.51 12.10 -5.32
N LEU A 426 -13.91 12.99 -6.11
CA LEU A 426 -13.24 12.60 -7.36
C LEU A 426 -12.04 11.68 -7.11
N TYR A 427 -11.31 11.90 -6.01
CA TYR A 427 -10.25 10.99 -5.57
C TYR A 427 -10.81 9.61 -5.22
N ASP A 428 -11.89 9.55 -4.43
CA ASP A 428 -12.53 8.29 -4.04
C ASP A 428 -13.08 7.52 -5.26
N CYS A 429 -13.58 8.23 -6.29
CA CYS A 429 -13.92 7.60 -7.57
C CYS A 429 -12.71 6.99 -8.28
N ASN A 430 -11.54 7.64 -8.24
CA ASN A 430 -10.33 7.08 -8.85
C ASN A 430 -9.87 5.82 -8.12
N GLU A 431 -9.94 5.80 -6.79
CA GLU A 431 -9.65 4.60 -6.00
C GLU A 431 -10.62 3.46 -6.34
N ALA A 432 -11.92 3.78 -6.49
CA ALA A 432 -12.91 2.79 -6.92
C ALA A 432 -12.66 2.26 -8.33
N GLU A 433 -12.29 3.12 -9.29
CA GLU A 433 -11.90 2.69 -10.64
C GLU A 433 -10.66 1.81 -10.63
N ALA A 434 -9.64 2.16 -9.85
CA ALA A 434 -8.41 1.36 -9.72
C ALA A 434 -8.72 -0.03 -9.15
N TRP A 435 -9.52 -0.09 -8.09
CA TRP A 435 -9.95 -1.36 -7.49
C TRP A 435 -10.76 -2.21 -8.49
N MET A 436 -11.74 -1.63 -9.20
CA MET A 436 -12.52 -2.37 -10.21
C MET A 436 -11.66 -2.86 -11.37
N SER A 437 -10.69 -2.06 -11.82
CA SER A 437 -9.75 -2.45 -12.89
C SER A 437 -8.87 -3.63 -12.48
N GLU A 438 -8.45 -3.68 -11.21
CA GLU A 438 -7.72 -4.83 -10.66
C GLU A 438 -8.61 -6.08 -10.62
N GLN A 439 -9.87 -5.96 -10.21
CA GLN A 439 -10.81 -7.08 -10.22
C GLN A 439 -11.12 -7.57 -11.64
N GLU A 440 -11.24 -6.65 -12.60
CA GLU A 440 -11.42 -6.96 -14.02
C GLU A 440 -10.24 -7.78 -14.55
N LEU A 441 -9.01 -7.42 -14.20
CA LEU A 441 -7.82 -8.19 -14.57
C LEU A 441 -7.88 -9.64 -14.06
N TYR A 442 -8.31 -9.84 -12.81
CA TYR A 442 -8.50 -11.19 -12.28
C TYR A 442 -9.59 -11.96 -13.02
N MET A 443 -10.67 -11.29 -13.45
CA MET A 443 -11.78 -11.91 -14.20
C MET A 443 -11.40 -12.29 -15.64
N MET A 444 -10.46 -11.58 -16.25
CA MET A 444 -9.97 -11.87 -17.61
C MET A 444 -8.99 -13.05 -17.68
N GLN A 445 -8.43 -13.51 -16.56
CA GLN A 445 -7.52 -14.66 -16.56
C GLN A 445 -8.27 -15.94 -16.98
N ASP A 446 -7.95 -16.41 -18.18
CA ASP A 446 -8.57 -17.57 -18.83
C ASP A 446 -7.86 -18.88 -18.42
N GLU A 447 -7.84 -19.15 -17.12
CA GLU A 447 -7.37 -20.45 -16.61
C GLU A 447 -8.54 -21.43 -16.59
N ARG A 448 -8.68 -22.20 -17.66
CA ARG A 448 -9.59 -23.35 -17.69
C ARG A 448 -9.10 -24.44 -16.74
N GLY A 449 -9.98 -24.98 -15.90
CA GLY A 449 -9.67 -26.12 -15.05
C GLY A 449 -9.22 -27.33 -15.88
N LYS A 450 -8.28 -28.12 -15.35
CA LYS A 450 -7.70 -29.27 -16.06
C LYS A 450 -8.50 -30.57 -15.86
N ASP A 451 -9.33 -30.59 -14.82
CA ASP A 451 -10.14 -31.70 -14.37
C ASP A 451 -11.32 -31.18 -13.53
N GLU A 452 -12.24 -32.08 -13.17
CA GLU A 452 -13.44 -31.79 -12.36
C GLU A 452 -13.06 -31.07 -11.04
N PHE A 453 -12.11 -31.61 -10.28
CA PHE A 453 -11.69 -31.07 -8.98
C PHE A 453 -11.04 -29.68 -9.08
N SER A 454 -10.18 -29.47 -10.08
CA SER A 454 -9.56 -28.18 -10.38
C SER A 454 -10.61 -27.14 -10.76
N THR A 455 -11.63 -27.54 -11.53
CA THR A 455 -12.72 -26.65 -11.96
C THR A 455 -13.61 -26.27 -10.78
N GLU A 456 -13.96 -27.21 -9.90
CA GLU A 456 -14.68 -26.93 -8.65
C GLU A 456 -13.93 -25.95 -7.73
N ASN A 457 -12.60 -26.10 -7.62
CA ASN A 457 -11.79 -25.18 -6.83
C ASN A 457 -11.73 -23.77 -7.44
N GLN A 458 -11.64 -23.67 -8.76
CA GLN A 458 -11.72 -22.38 -9.46
C GLN A 458 -13.09 -21.73 -9.27
N ILE A 459 -14.17 -22.52 -9.29
CA ILE A 459 -15.53 -22.07 -8.97
C ILE A 459 -15.59 -21.49 -7.55
N LYS A 460 -15.07 -22.20 -6.54
CA LYS A 460 -15.03 -21.70 -5.15
C LYS A 460 -14.22 -20.40 -5.03
N ASN A 461 -13.08 -20.32 -5.72
CA ASN A 461 -12.27 -19.10 -5.75
C ASN A 461 -13.03 -17.93 -6.41
N HIS A 462 -13.75 -18.21 -7.50
CA HIS A 462 -14.60 -17.24 -8.18
C HIS A 462 -15.76 -16.77 -7.29
N GLU A 463 -16.41 -17.67 -6.53
CA GLU A 463 -17.47 -17.30 -5.59
C GLU A 463 -16.99 -16.34 -4.50
N ARG A 464 -15.78 -16.55 -3.98
CA ARG A 464 -15.16 -15.62 -3.02
C ARG A 464 -14.95 -14.24 -3.66
N LEU A 465 -14.38 -14.21 -4.86
CA LEU A 465 -14.15 -12.97 -5.60
C LEU A 465 -15.47 -12.24 -5.93
N GLN A 466 -16.49 -12.99 -6.32
CA GLN A 466 -17.84 -12.48 -6.57
C GLN A 466 -18.46 -11.90 -5.29
N GLN A 467 -18.23 -12.53 -4.14
CA GLN A 467 -18.68 -12.01 -2.85
C GLN A 467 -18.03 -10.65 -2.54
N ASP A 468 -16.73 -10.50 -2.78
CA ASP A 468 -16.02 -9.24 -2.59
C ASP A 468 -16.58 -8.15 -3.52
N ILE A 469 -16.84 -8.48 -4.79
CA ILE A 469 -17.49 -7.58 -5.77
C ILE A 469 -18.90 -7.17 -5.34
N ASN A 470 -19.69 -8.11 -4.84
CA ASN A 470 -21.04 -7.82 -4.36
C ASN A 470 -21.05 -6.94 -3.11
N GLN A 471 -20.10 -7.12 -2.19
CA GLN A 471 -19.95 -6.24 -1.02
C GLN A 471 -19.55 -4.82 -1.42
N TYR A 472 -18.76 -4.67 -2.49
CA TYR A 472 -18.37 -3.36 -3.00
C TYR A 472 -19.54 -2.52 -3.54
N ALA A 473 -20.71 -3.13 -3.79
CA ALA A 473 -21.93 -2.42 -4.18
C ALA A 473 -22.31 -1.32 -3.19
N ASP A 474 -22.03 -1.51 -1.90
CA ASP A 474 -22.33 -0.51 -0.87
C ASP A 474 -21.46 0.74 -1.04
N THR A 475 -20.19 0.57 -1.41
CA THR A 475 -19.29 1.67 -1.75
C THR A 475 -19.80 2.46 -2.95
N ILE A 476 -20.21 1.76 -4.02
CA ILE A 476 -20.77 2.40 -5.22
C ILE A 476 -22.06 3.16 -4.90
N ARG A 477 -22.94 2.60 -4.07
CA ARG A 477 -24.18 3.26 -3.63
C ARG A 477 -23.91 4.48 -2.76
N ASN A 478 -22.89 4.41 -1.89
CA ASN A 478 -22.46 5.55 -1.09
C ASN A 478 -21.92 6.68 -1.97
N LEU A 479 -21.08 6.36 -2.97
CA LEU A 479 -20.61 7.33 -3.96
C LEU A 479 -21.78 7.95 -4.74
N ALA A 480 -22.75 7.14 -5.19
CA ALA A 480 -23.95 7.64 -5.87
C ALA A 480 -24.75 8.62 -4.99
N THR A 481 -24.93 8.28 -3.72
CA THR A 481 -25.65 9.13 -2.75
C THR A 481 -24.91 10.44 -2.49
N GLN A 482 -23.58 10.41 -2.43
CA GLN A 482 -22.76 11.62 -2.29
C GLN A 482 -22.84 12.48 -3.55
N ALA A 483 -22.66 11.89 -4.73
CA ALA A 483 -22.77 12.57 -6.02
C ALA A 483 -24.12 13.28 -6.16
N GLN A 484 -25.22 12.61 -5.81
CA GLN A 484 -26.56 13.20 -5.85
C GLN A 484 -26.66 14.46 -4.97
N LYS A 485 -26.07 14.46 -3.77
CA LYS A 485 -26.02 15.65 -2.91
C LYS A 485 -25.27 16.82 -3.56
N PHE A 486 -24.14 16.55 -4.23
CA PHE A 486 -23.41 17.59 -4.97
C PHE A 486 -24.28 18.19 -6.08
N VAL A 487 -25.07 17.36 -6.78
CA VAL A 487 -25.99 17.78 -7.85
C VAL A 487 -27.16 18.60 -7.30
N ASP A 488 -27.85 18.11 -6.27
CA ASP A 488 -29.03 18.74 -5.67
C ASP A 488 -28.70 20.13 -5.11
N GLU A 489 -27.55 20.25 -4.44
CA GLU A 489 -27.09 21.49 -3.81
C GLU A 489 -26.31 22.40 -4.78
N LYS A 490 -26.13 21.99 -6.04
CA LYS A 490 -25.34 22.69 -7.08
C LYS A 490 -23.95 23.12 -6.59
N ARG A 491 -23.30 22.23 -5.84
CA ARG A 491 -21.95 22.41 -5.29
C ARG A 491 -20.90 22.55 -6.40
N PRO A 492 -19.69 23.06 -6.12
CA PRO A 492 -18.62 23.12 -7.11
C PRO A 492 -18.38 21.77 -7.80
N LEU A 493 -18.11 21.80 -9.11
CA LEU A 493 -17.81 20.61 -9.94
C LEU A 493 -18.93 19.56 -10.07
N TRP A 494 -20.19 19.86 -9.68
CA TRP A 494 -21.30 18.90 -9.71
C TRP A 494 -21.52 18.23 -11.09
N GLU A 495 -21.34 18.97 -12.20
CA GLU A 495 -21.47 18.40 -13.56
C GLU A 495 -20.41 17.32 -13.82
N HIS A 496 -19.16 17.60 -13.45
CA HIS A 496 -18.05 16.67 -13.60
C HIS A 496 -18.21 15.46 -12.68
N ILE A 497 -18.62 15.68 -11.44
CA ILE A 497 -18.96 14.65 -10.46
C ILE A 497 -20.04 13.71 -11.00
N ASN A 498 -21.10 14.25 -11.60
CA ASN A 498 -22.19 13.46 -12.14
C ASN A 498 -21.74 12.56 -13.31
N VAL A 499 -20.92 13.10 -14.22
CA VAL A 499 -20.33 12.31 -15.32
C VAL A 499 -19.42 11.21 -14.77
N ARG A 500 -18.58 11.54 -13.77
CA ARG A 500 -17.66 10.59 -13.16
C ARG A 500 -18.40 9.47 -12.42
N GLN A 501 -19.45 9.80 -11.67
CA GLN A 501 -20.31 8.83 -11.01
C GLN A 501 -20.93 7.85 -12.01
N ALA A 502 -21.47 8.35 -13.13
CA ALA A 502 -22.04 7.50 -14.17
C ALA A 502 -20.99 6.56 -14.80
N GLN A 503 -19.75 7.01 -14.94
CA GLN A 503 -18.64 6.14 -15.39
C GLN A 503 -18.35 5.02 -14.39
N ILE A 504 -18.30 5.33 -13.09
CA ILE A 504 -18.08 4.34 -12.02
C ILE A 504 -19.21 3.29 -12.00
N GLU A 505 -20.47 3.72 -12.14
CA GLU A 505 -21.61 2.80 -12.22
C GLU A 505 -21.53 1.89 -13.45
N LYS A 506 -21.14 2.44 -14.60
CA LYS A 506 -20.95 1.66 -15.83
C LYS A 506 -19.84 0.62 -15.70
N LEU A 507 -18.69 0.99 -15.11
CA LEU A 507 -17.58 0.07 -14.86
C LEU A 507 -17.99 -1.05 -13.91
N TYR A 508 -18.70 -0.71 -12.83
CA TYR A 508 -19.19 -1.71 -11.88
C TYR A 508 -20.18 -2.69 -12.53
N ALA A 509 -21.11 -2.19 -13.34
CA ALA A 509 -22.03 -3.03 -14.11
C ALA A 509 -21.28 -3.96 -15.07
N GLY A 510 -20.27 -3.45 -15.78
CA GLY A 510 -19.41 -4.26 -16.66
C GLY A 510 -18.66 -5.35 -15.90
N LEU A 511 -18.13 -5.06 -14.72
CA LEU A 511 -17.47 -6.03 -13.85
C LEU A 511 -18.44 -7.12 -13.38
N GLN A 512 -19.69 -6.77 -13.07
CA GLN A 512 -20.72 -7.77 -12.72
C GLN A 512 -21.06 -8.69 -13.90
N ASP A 513 -21.11 -8.17 -15.12
CA ASP A 513 -21.38 -8.98 -16.30
C ASP A 513 -20.21 -9.91 -16.63
N LEU A 514 -18.96 -9.43 -16.51
CA LEU A 514 -17.75 -10.28 -16.58
C LEU A 514 -17.77 -11.40 -15.53
N CYS A 515 -18.22 -11.10 -14.32
CA CYS A 515 -18.36 -12.10 -13.26
C CYS A 515 -19.34 -13.21 -13.66
N LYS A 516 -20.51 -12.84 -14.20
CA LYS A 516 -21.52 -13.81 -14.67
C LYS A 516 -21.00 -14.64 -15.85
N GLU A 517 -20.32 -14.01 -16.80
CA GLU A 517 -19.77 -14.69 -17.97
C GLU A 517 -18.67 -15.69 -17.57
N ARG A 518 -17.77 -15.29 -16.68
CA ARG A 518 -16.77 -16.22 -16.12
C ARG A 518 -17.41 -17.38 -15.38
N ARG A 519 -18.45 -17.13 -14.56
CA ARG A 519 -19.17 -18.19 -13.87
C ARG A 519 -19.77 -19.20 -14.84
N LYS A 520 -20.45 -18.72 -15.88
CA LYS A 520 -21.05 -19.55 -16.94
C LYS A 520 -20.02 -20.46 -17.60
N ARG A 521 -18.84 -19.93 -17.96
CA ARG A 521 -17.74 -20.71 -18.57
C ARG A 521 -17.18 -21.79 -17.63
N LEU A 522 -17.08 -21.48 -16.33
CA LEU A 522 -16.63 -22.44 -15.33
C LEU A 522 -17.66 -23.56 -15.10
N ASP A 523 -18.95 -23.23 -15.04
CA ASP A 523 -20.03 -24.22 -14.92
C ASP A 523 -20.10 -25.10 -16.19
N GLU A 524 -19.94 -24.53 -17.39
CA GLU A 524 -19.83 -25.27 -18.65
C GLU A 524 -18.63 -26.25 -18.63
N THR A 525 -17.47 -25.79 -18.16
CA THR A 525 -16.28 -26.66 -18.03
C THR A 525 -16.51 -27.79 -17.01
N LEU A 526 -17.20 -27.53 -15.90
CA LEU A 526 -17.52 -28.55 -14.90
C LEU A 526 -18.45 -29.62 -15.50
N GLN A 527 -19.53 -29.20 -16.16
CA GLN A 527 -20.47 -30.09 -16.84
C GLN A 527 -19.78 -30.99 -17.87
N LEU A 528 -18.79 -30.46 -18.61
CA LEU A 528 -18.00 -31.25 -19.55
C LEU A 528 -17.23 -32.39 -18.86
N TYR A 529 -16.57 -32.11 -17.73
CA TYR A 529 -15.79 -33.11 -17.00
C TYR A 529 -16.68 -34.13 -16.29
N GLU A 530 -17.82 -33.72 -15.75
CA GLU A 530 -18.82 -34.63 -15.18
C GLU A 530 -19.33 -35.61 -16.25
N LEU A 531 -19.68 -35.10 -17.44
CA LEU A 531 -20.12 -35.93 -18.57
C LEU A 531 -19.00 -36.87 -19.05
N HIS A 532 -17.76 -36.38 -19.15
CA HIS A 532 -16.63 -37.22 -19.53
C HIS A 532 -16.46 -38.42 -18.58
N ARG A 533 -16.53 -38.17 -17.27
CA ARG A 533 -16.46 -39.23 -16.26
C ARG A 533 -17.60 -40.23 -16.40
N GLU A 534 -18.84 -39.76 -16.63
CA GLU A 534 -20.00 -40.64 -16.84
C GLU A 534 -19.85 -41.52 -18.09
N ILE A 535 -19.31 -40.97 -19.19
CA ILE A 535 -19.03 -41.71 -20.41
C ILE A 535 -17.93 -42.74 -20.18
N ASP A 536 -16.82 -42.36 -19.53
CA ASP A 536 -15.72 -43.28 -19.21
C ASP A 536 -16.19 -44.45 -18.33
N ASP A 537 -16.98 -44.16 -17.29
CA ASP A 537 -17.56 -45.19 -16.41
C ASP A 537 -18.49 -46.13 -17.18
N LEU A 538 -19.21 -45.61 -18.18
CA LEU A 538 -20.08 -46.42 -19.04
C LEU A 538 -19.28 -47.25 -20.04
N LEU A 539 -18.25 -46.69 -20.67
CA LEU A 539 -17.33 -47.41 -21.55
C LEU A 539 -16.64 -48.55 -20.82
N GLN A 540 -16.18 -48.32 -19.59
CA GLN A 540 -15.59 -49.38 -18.76
C GLN A 540 -16.63 -50.46 -18.43
N TRP A 541 -17.86 -50.08 -18.11
CA TRP A 541 -18.93 -51.05 -17.89
C TRP A 541 -19.23 -51.87 -19.15
N ILE A 542 -19.24 -51.27 -20.33
CA ILE A 542 -19.39 -51.96 -21.62
C ILE A 542 -18.24 -52.97 -21.80
N ALA A 543 -16.99 -52.55 -21.60
CA ALA A 543 -15.82 -53.43 -21.72
C ALA A 543 -15.90 -54.64 -20.77
N ASP A 544 -16.39 -54.46 -19.53
CA ASP A 544 -16.61 -55.55 -18.58
C ASP A 544 -17.69 -56.54 -19.09
N LYS A 545 -18.71 -56.05 -19.80
CA LYS A 545 -19.75 -56.90 -20.43
C LYS A 545 -19.25 -57.60 -21.68
N GLU A 546 -18.42 -56.95 -22.49
CA GLU A 546 -17.78 -57.55 -23.67
C GLU A 546 -16.96 -58.78 -23.29
N LEU A 547 -16.27 -58.75 -22.14
CA LEU A 547 -15.53 -59.90 -21.63
C LEU A 547 -16.42 -61.14 -21.42
N VAL A 548 -17.65 -60.93 -20.94
CA VAL A 548 -18.63 -62.01 -20.72
C VAL A 548 -19.25 -62.47 -22.05
N ALA A 549 -19.62 -61.52 -22.92
CA ALA A 549 -20.18 -61.79 -24.24
C ALA A 549 -19.18 -62.54 -25.15
N GLY A 550 -17.89 -62.22 -25.06
CA GLY A 550 -16.81 -62.84 -25.84
C GLY A 550 -16.42 -64.25 -25.43
N SER A 551 -17.06 -64.85 -24.40
CA SER A 551 -16.77 -66.22 -23.96
C SER A 551 -16.94 -67.23 -25.10
N GLN A 552 -15.97 -68.12 -25.26
CA GLN A 552 -15.95 -69.12 -26.35
C GLN A 552 -16.39 -70.52 -25.89
N GLU A 553 -16.91 -70.68 -24.67
CA GLU A 553 -17.28 -71.99 -24.12
C GLU A 553 -18.53 -72.57 -24.81
N PRO A 554 -18.46 -73.63 -25.62
CA PRO A 554 -19.62 -74.11 -26.38
C PRO A 554 -20.55 -75.01 -25.56
N GLY A 555 -20.20 -75.37 -24.32
CA GLY A 555 -20.86 -76.42 -23.52
C GLY A 555 -20.32 -77.82 -23.80
N GLN A 556 -20.63 -78.78 -22.92
CA GLN A 556 -20.03 -80.13 -22.94
C GLN A 556 -21.03 -81.22 -23.34
N ASP A 557 -22.31 -81.00 -23.03
CA ASP A 557 -23.43 -81.87 -23.34
C ASP A 557 -24.71 -81.02 -23.48
N TYR A 558 -25.82 -81.66 -23.85
CA TYR A 558 -27.08 -80.96 -24.13
C TYR A 558 -27.60 -80.17 -22.91
N GLU A 559 -27.49 -80.74 -21.71
CA GLU A 559 -27.97 -80.13 -20.47
C GLU A 559 -27.10 -78.93 -20.08
N HIS A 560 -25.78 -79.04 -20.21
CA HIS A 560 -24.85 -77.96 -19.96
C HIS A 560 -25.07 -76.80 -20.94
N VAL A 561 -25.22 -77.08 -22.24
CA VAL A 561 -25.50 -76.03 -23.24
C VAL A 561 -26.81 -75.32 -22.95
N GLN A 562 -27.86 -76.07 -22.55
CA GLN A 562 -29.14 -75.49 -22.18
C GLN A 562 -29.02 -74.53 -20.98
N MET A 563 -28.27 -74.93 -19.94
CA MET A 563 -27.98 -74.06 -18.80
C MET A 563 -27.19 -72.81 -19.20
N LEU A 564 -26.17 -72.95 -20.07
CA LEU A 564 -25.39 -71.82 -20.58
C LEU A 564 -26.27 -70.85 -21.38
N ILE A 565 -27.19 -71.35 -22.21
CA ILE A 565 -28.14 -70.53 -22.96
C ILE A 565 -29.08 -69.78 -22.02
N GLU A 566 -29.68 -70.46 -21.04
CA GLU A 566 -30.59 -69.82 -20.08
C GLU A 566 -29.87 -68.70 -19.30
N ARG A 567 -28.66 -68.98 -18.82
CA ARG A 567 -27.84 -67.99 -18.12
C ARG A 567 -27.43 -66.83 -19.03
N PHE A 568 -27.07 -67.12 -20.28
CA PHE A 568 -26.63 -66.09 -21.24
C PHE A 568 -27.80 -65.23 -21.73
N LEU A 569 -28.99 -65.81 -21.94
CA LEU A 569 -30.21 -65.07 -22.24
C LEU A 569 -30.59 -64.11 -21.11
N GLN A 570 -30.44 -64.54 -19.85
CA GLN A 570 -30.64 -63.66 -18.71
C GLN A 570 -29.62 -62.52 -18.70
N PHE A 571 -28.34 -62.84 -18.90
CA PHE A 571 -27.27 -61.84 -19.03
C PHE A 571 -27.54 -60.82 -20.16
N ALA A 572 -27.95 -61.29 -21.33
CA ALA A 572 -28.25 -60.46 -22.50
C ALA A 572 -29.39 -59.49 -22.20
N ARG A 573 -30.51 -60.00 -21.65
CA ARG A 573 -31.65 -59.16 -21.25
C ARG A 573 -31.29 -58.13 -20.19
N ASP A 574 -30.55 -58.53 -19.17
CA ASP A 574 -30.15 -57.61 -18.09
C ASP A 574 -29.19 -56.53 -18.61
N THR A 575 -28.27 -56.90 -19.51
CA THR A 575 -27.32 -55.98 -20.13
C THR A 575 -28.02 -55.00 -21.08
N GLU A 576 -28.93 -55.49 -21.92
CA GLU A 576 -29.73 -54.67 -22.84
C GLU A 576 -30.62 -53.69 -22.07
N ASN A 577 -31.38 -54.15 -21.07
CA ASN A 577 -32.25 -53.29 -20.28
C ASN A 577 -31.48 -52.15 -19.57
N ILE A 578 -30.36 -52.48 -18.91
CA ILE A 578 -29.57 -51.49 -18.18
C ILE A 578 -28.78 -50.59 -19.14
N GLY A 579 -28.22 -51.17 -20.19
CA GLY A 579 -27.36 -50.49 -21.16
C GLY A 579 -28.13 -49.51 -22.03
N LEU A 580 -29.32 -49.89 -22.53
CA LEU A 580 -30.16 -49.00 -23.33
C LEU A 580 -30.49 -47.70 -22.60
N ASP A 581 -30.93 -47.79 -21.35
CA ASP A 581 -31.26 -46.61 -20.54
C ASP A 581 -30.02 -45.76 -20.26
N ARG A 582 -28.88 -46.38 -19.90
CA ARG A 582 -27.64 -45.64 -19.58
C ARG A 582 -27.04 -44.95 -20.81
N VAL A 583 -26.99 -45.65 -21.95
CA VAL A 583 -26.48 -45.11 -23.22
C VAL A 583 -27.40 -44.01 -23.73
N ALA A 584 -28.73 -44.18 -23.64
CA ALA A 584 -29.68 -43.14 -24.00
C ALA A 584 -29.50 -41.88 -23.15
N ASN A 585 -29.38 -42.00 -21.82
CA ASN A 585 -29.16 -40.86 -20.93
C ASN A 585 -27.85 -40.13 -21.24
N ALA A 586 -26.76 -40.86 -21.49
CA ALA A 586 -25.47 -40.26 -21.86
C ALA A 586 -25.54 -39.55 -23.23
N ASN A 587 -26.23 -40.15 -24.20
CA ASN A 587 -26.48 -39.53 -25.51
C ASN A 587 -27.31 -38.24 -25.40
N ASP A 588 -28.36 -38.25 -24.58
CA ASP A 588 -29.20 -37.07 -24.32
C ASP A 588 -28.39 -35.95 -23.66
N ALA A 589 -27.50 -36.29 -22.71
CA ALA A 589 -26.61 -35.31 -22.08
C ALA A 589 -25.61 -34.71 -23.09
N CYS A 590 -25.03 -35.53 -23.97
CA CYS A 590 -24.19 -35.06 -25.08
C CYS A 590 -24.98 -34.11 -26.00
N ASP A 591 -26.18 -34.49 -26.41
CA ASP A 591 -27.02 -33.70 -27.33
C ASP A 591 -27.45 -32.37 -26.71
N GLN A 592 -27.72 -32.32 -25.41
CA GLN A 592 -28.03 -31.09 -24.71
C GLN A 592 -26.84 -30.11 -24.70
N LEU A 593 -25.62 -30.59 -24.44
CA LEU A 593 -24.41 -29.75 -24.50
C LEU A 593 -24.13 -29.27 -25.93
N ILE A 594 -24.35 -30.10 -26.94
CA ILE A 594 -24.17 -29.72 -28.34
C ILE A 594 -25.22 -28.68 -28.75
N ALA A 595 -26.49 -28.88 -28.40
CA ALA A 595 -27.59 -27.97 -28.75
C ALA A 595 -27.48 -26.61 -28.07
N THR A 596 -26.91 -26.54 -26.86
CA THR A 596 -26.64 -25.29 -26.14
C THR A 596 -25.45 -24.52 -26.70
N GLY A 597 -24.69 -25.10 -27.64
CA GLY A 597 -23.54 -24.45 -28.28
C GLY A 597 -22.29 -24.43 -27.40
N HIS A 598 -22.10 -25.48 -26.58
CA HIS A 598 -20.92 -25.62 -25.72
C HIS A 598 -19.61 -25.53 -26.54
N SER A 599 -18.56 -24.91 -25.96
CA SER A 599 -17.28 -24.66 -26.64
C SER A 599 -16.62 -25.94 -27.18
N ASP A 600 -16.80 -27.04 -26.45
CA ASP A 600 -16.21 -28.36 -26.76
C ASP A 600 -17.21 -29.33 -27.40
N ALA A 601 -18.29 -28.83 -27.99
CA ALA A 601 -19.27 -29.65 -28.72
C ALA A 601 -18.64 -30.65 -29.71
N PRO A 602 -17.55 -30.33 -30.46
CA PRO A 602 -16.89 -31.30 -31.32
C PRO A 602 -16.30 -32.50 -30.55
N THR A 603 -15.73 -32.25 -29.37
CA THR A 603 -15.15 -33.30 -28.52
C THR A 603 -16.26 -34.18 -27.92
N VAL A 604 -17.35 -33.55 -27.46
CA VAL A 604 -18.52 -34.27 -26.93
C VAL A 604 -19.13 -35.19 -28.00
N ALA A 605 -19.21 -34.73 -29.25
CA ALA A 605 -19.67 -35.56 -30.38
C ALA A 605 -18.78 -36.79 -30.58
N LEU A 606 -17.45 -36.66 -30.49
CA LEU A 606 -16.53 -37.80 -30.59
C LEU A 606 -16.72 -38.82 -29.46
N TRP A 607 -16.96 -38.35 -28.23
CA TRP A 607 -17.27 -39.24 -27.11
C TRP A 607 -18.58 -39.99 -27.32
N LYS A 608 -19.60 -39.27 -27.81
CA LYS A 608 -20.90 -39.85 -28.18
C LYS A 608 -20.76 -40.96 -29.23
N ASP A 609 -20.01 -40.69 -30.30
CA ASP A 609 -19.78 -41.67 -31.37
C ASP A 609 -19.03 -42.90 -30.85
N SER A 610 -17.98 -42.69 -30.05
CA SER A 610 -17.19 -43.77 -29.45
C SER A 610 -18.02 -44.66 -28.51
N LEU A 611 -18.90 -44.05 -27.71
CA LEU A 611 -19.83 -44.77 -26.84
C LEU A 611 -20.83 -45.62 -27.63
N ASN A 612 -21.42 -45.05 -28.68
CA ASN A 612 -22.38 -45.78 -29.51
C ASN A 612 -21.71 -46.92 -30.27
N GLU A 613 -20.50 -46.72 -30.79
CA GLU A 613 -19.72 -47.79 -31.45
C GLU A 613 -19.41 -48.93 -30.47
N ALA A 614 -18.95 -48.63 -29.24
CA ALA A 614 -18.71 -49.65 -28.22
C ALA A 614 -19.99 -50.41 -27.83
N TRP A 615 -21.12 -49.70 -27.74
CA TRP A 615 -22.41 -50.32 -27.44
C TRP A 615 -22.89 -51.24 -28.55
N GLU A 616 -22.80 -50.82 -29.81
CA GLU A 616 -23.15 -51.63 -30.98
C GLU A 616 -22.28 -52.89 -31.06
N ASN A 617 -20.96 -52.76 -30.86
CA ASN A 617 -20.03 -53.89 -30.82
C ASN A 617 -20.39 -54.93 -29.73
N LEU A 618 -20.78 -54.48 -28.54
CA LEU A 618 -21.24 -55.37 -27.48
C LEU A 618 -22.50 -56.15 -27.88
N LEU A 619 -23.48 -55.48 -28.51
CA LEU A 619 -24.71 -56.13 -28.98
C LEU A 619 -24.38 -57.19 -30.05
N GLU A 620 -23.49 -56.88 -30.99
CA GLU A 620 -23.03 -57.85 -32.00
C GLU A 620 -22.32 -59.06 -31.37
N LEU A 621 -21.51 -58.85 -30.33
CA LEU A 621 -20.87 -59.94 -29.57
C LEU A 621 -21.90 -60.83 -28.86
N ILE A 622 -22.92 -60.22 -28.26
CA ILE A 622 -24.02 -60.95 -27.62
C ILE A 622 -24.75 -61.82 -28.64
N ASP A 623 -25.10 -61.26 -29.81
CA ASP A 623 -25.78 -62.00 -30.88
C ASP A 623 -24.92 -63.13 -31.42
N THR A 624 -23.64 -62.87 -31.69
CA THR A 624 -22.68 -63.87 -32.14
C THR A 624 -22.56 -65.02 -31.14
N ARG A 625 -22.50 -64.70 -29.84
CA ARG A 625 -22.43 -65.70 -28.77
C ARG A 625 -23.72 -66.51 -28.66
N MET A 626 -24.89 -65.88 -28.79
CA MET A 626 -26.17 -66.58 -28.83
C MET A 626 -26.24 -67.58 -29.99
N GLN A 627 -25.83 -67.16 -31.19
CA GLN A 627 -25.80 -68.04 -32.37
C GLN A 627 -24.85 -69.22 -32.16
N MET A 628 -23.67 -69.00 -31.58
CA MET A 628 -22.69 -70.04 -31.26
C MET A 628 -23.24 -71.07 -30.26
N LEU A 629 -23.89 -70.60 -29.19
CA LEU A 629 -24.50 -71.48 -28.19
C LEU A 629 -25.67 -72.27 -28.80
N GLU A 630 -26.49 -71.64 -29.65
CA GLU A 630 -27.60 -72.29 -30.32
C GLU A 630 -27.14 -73.37 -31.32
N ALA A 631 -26.08 -73.10 -32.09
CA ALA A 631 -25.45 -74.10 -32.95
C ALA A 631 -24.95 -75.30 -32.13
N SER A 632 -24.26 -75.04 -31.02
CA SER A 632 -23.82 -76.08 -30.08
C SER A 632 -25.00 -76.88 -29.52
N ARG A 633 -26.11 -76.21 -29.18
CA ARG A 633 -27.33 -76.85 -28.66
C ARG A 633 -27.91 -77.80 -29.69
N MET A 634 -28.04 -77.38 -30.94
CA MET A 634 -28.55 -78.23 -32.02
C MET A 634 -27.69 -79.48 -32.20
N LEU A 635 -26.37 -79.33 -32.21
CA LEU A 635 -25.43 -80.45 -32.33
C LEU A 635 -25.54 -81.44 -31.15
N HIS A 636 -25.52 -80.94 -29.91
CA HIS A 636 -25.63 -81.78 -28.73
C HIS A 636 -27.01 -82.42 -28.58
N LYS A 637 -28.09 -81.71 -28.95
CA LYS A 637 -29.44 -82.24 -29.01
C LYS A 637 -29.52 -83.40 -29.99
N PHE A 638 -28.96 -83.26 -31.20
CA PHE A 638 -28.93 -84.34 -32.18
C PHE A 638 -28.27 -85.60 -31.63
N PHE A 639 -27.10 -85.47 -30.99
CA PHE A 639 -26.43 -86.62 -30.39
C PHE A 639 -27.22 -87.23 -29.23
N HIS A 640 -27.91 -86.40 -28.43
CA HIS A 640 -28.81 -86.86 -27.38
C HIS A 640 -30.00 -87.64 -27.97
N ASP A 641 -30.68 -87.07 -28.98
CA ASP A 641 -31.84 -87.66 -29.65
C ASP A 641 -31.47 -88.97 -30.35
N CYS A 642 -30.29 -89.05 -30.99
CA CYS A 642 -29.77 -90.30 -31.54
C CYS A 642 -29.61 -91.37 -30.46
N ARG A 643 -29.05 -91.01 -29.29
CA ARG A 643 -28.81 -91.95 -28.18
C ARG A 643 -30.12 -92.43 -27.57
N ASP A 644 -31.08 -91.54 -27.34
CA ASP A 644 -32.40 -91.88 -26.80
C ASP A 644 -33.20 -92.74 -27.80
N CYS A 645 -33.24 -92.35 -29.08
CA CYS A 645 -33.92 -93.11 -30.13
C CYS A 645 -33.32 -94.51 -30.31
N LEU A 646 -31.99 -94.62 -30.38
CA LEU A 646 -31.30 -95.92 -30.44
C LEU A 646 -31.65 -96.80 -29.24
N SER A 647 -31.66 -96.23 -28.04
CA SER A 647 -32.01 -96.97 -26.81
C SER A 647 -33.44 -97.50 -26.88
N ARG A 648 -34.41 -96.70 -27.33
CA ARG A 648 -35.81 -97.12 -27.51
C ARG A 648 -35.98 -98.18 -28.59
N ILE A 649 -35.25 -98.08 -29.71
CA ILE A 649 -35.27 -99.09 -30.78
C ILE A 649 -34.76 -100.42 -30.24
N LEU A 650 -33.63 -100.40 -29.52
CA LEU A 650 -33.04 -101.60 -28.94
C LEU A 650 -33.98 -102.21 -27.90
N GLU A 651 -34.58 -101.42 -27.01
CA GLU A 651 -35.57 -101.90 -26.05
C GLU A 651 -36.76 -102.60 -26.76
N LYS A 652 -37.33 -101.95 -27.79
CA LYS A 652 -38.43 -102.54 -28.56
C LYS A 652 -38.03 -103.82 -29.27
N ASN A 653 -36.83 -103.88 -29.85
CA ASN A 653 -36.32 -105.07 -30.52
C ASN A 653 -36.24 -106.29 -29.58
N HIS A 654 -35.76 -106.09 -28.34
CA HIS A 654 -35.70 -107.15 -27.34
C HIS A 654 -37.08 -107.55 -26.79
N SER A 655 -38.08 -106.67 -26.87
CA SER A 655 -39.44 -106.93 -26.37
C SER A 655 -40.33 -107.76 -27.32
N ILE A 656 -39.86 -108.08 -28.53
CA ILE A 656 -40.65 -108.84 -29.53
C ILE A 656 -40.78 -110.31 -29.07
N PRO A 657 -41.99 -110.84 -28.84
CA PRO A 657 -42.17 -112.24 -28.49
C PRO A 657 -41.74 -113.17 -29.63
N GLU A 658 -41.39 -114.42 -29.35
CA GLU A 658 -41.09 -115.43 -30.39
C GLU A 658 -42.27 -116.37 -30.68
N ASP A 659 -43.25 -116.47 -29.77
CA ASP A 659 -44.39 -117.39 -29.88
C ASP A 659 -45.30 -117.03 -31.08
N LEU A 660 -45.74 -118.06 -31.80
CA LEU A 660 -46.63 -117.98 -32.97
C LEU A 660 -48.06 -118.45 -32.67
N GLY A 661 -48.32 -119.03 -31.49
CA GLY A 661 -49.63 -119.55 -31.10
C GLY A 661 -49.82 -121.03 -31.45
N ARG A 662 -50.76 -121.68 -30.75
CA ARG A 662 -50.99 -123.14 -30.83
C ARG A 662 -52.28 -123.52 -31.54
N ASP A 663 -53.15 -122.55 -31.79
CA ASP A 663 -54.44 -122.71 -32.46
C ASP A 663 -54.84 -121.42 -33.20
N SER A 664 -55.91 -121.49 -34.01
CA SER A 664 -56.37 -120.35 -34.83
C SER A 664 -56.73 -119.11 -33.98
N SER A 665 -57.33 -119.29 -32.80
CA SER A 665 -57.74 -118.20 -31.91
C SER A 665 -56.54 -117.48 -31.27
N SER A 666 -55.55 -118.23 -30.80
CA SER A 666 -54.32 -117.71 -30.19
C SER A 666 -53.43 -116.99 -31.21
N VAL A 667 -53.31 -117.53 -32.44
CA VAL A 667 -52.61 -116.87 -33.56
C VAL A 667 -53.33 -115.56 -33.91
N GLY A 668 -54.67 -115.56 -33.99
CA GLY A 668 -55.46 -114.36 -34.24
C GLY A 668 -55.30 -113.28 -33.15
N ALA A 669 -55.19 -113.68 -31.88
CA ALA A 669 -54.89 -112.77 -30.77
C ALA A 669 -53.46 -112.22 -30.84
N LEU A 670 -52.47 -113.06 -31.14
CA LEU A 670 -51.07 -112.65 -31.31
C LEU A 670 -50.89 -111.75 -32.52
N LYS A 671 -51.61 -111.98 -33.63
CA LYS A 671 -51.62 -111.12 -34.82
C LYS A 671 -52.17 -109.73 -34.50
N ARG A 672 -53.26 -109.63 -33.72
CA ARG A 672 -53.79 -108.33 -33.25
C ARG A 672 -52.82 -107.62 -32.29
N LYS A 673 -52.20 -108.34 -31.35
CA LYS A 673 -51.17 -107.77 -30.46
C LYS A 673 -49.95 -107.27 -31.26
N HIS A 674 -49.50 -108.03 -32.25
CA HIS A 674 -48.40 -107.64 -33.14
C HIS A 674 -48.76 -106.43 -34.00
N GLN A 675 -50.01 -106.33 -34.48
CA GLN A 675 -50.50 -105.13 -35.16
C GLN A 675 -50.51 -103.89 -34.26
N ASN A 676 -50.85 -104.03 -32.98
CA ASN A 676 -50.73 -102.93 -32.02
C ASN A 676 -49.26 -102.57 -31.77
N PHE A 677 -48.37 -103.57 -31.63
CA PHE A 677 -46.93 -103.33 -31.51
C PHE A 677 -46.35 -102.58 -32.73
N LEU A 678 -46.79 -102.92 -33.94
CA LEU A 678 -46.43 -102.22 -35.18
C LEU A 678 -46.87 -100.75 -35.17
N LYS A 679 -48.03 -100.44 -34.58
CA LYS A 679 -48.48 -99.06 -34.37
C LYS A 679 -47.64 -98.35 -33.30
N ASP A 680 -47.30 -99.03 -32.21
CA ASP A 680 -46.50 -98.46 -31.13
C ASP A 680 -45.09 -98.06 -31.59
N ILE A 681 -44.49 -98.82 -32.52
CA ILE A 681 -43.17 -98.48 -33.08
C ILE A 681 -43.25 -97.38 -34.16
N GLU A 682 -44.43 -96.99 -34.65
CA GLU A 682 -44.59 -95.95 -35.66
C GLU A 682 -44.05 -94.60 -35.16
N ALA A 683 -44.26 -94.28 -33.88
CA ALA A 683 -43.71 -93.08 -33.24
C ALA A 683 -42.17 -93.08 -33.24
N ILE A 684 -41.54 -94.25 -33.06
CA ILE A 684 -40.09 -94.39 -33.17
C ILE A 684 -39.65 -94.18 -34.63
N GLY A 685 -40.40 -94.72 -35.60
CA GLY A 685 -40.14 -94.46 -37.02
C GLY A 685 -40.21 -92.98 -37.39
N GLN A 686 -41.14 -92.23 -36.80
CA GLN A 686 -41.21 -90.77 -36.95
C GLN A 686 -40.00 -90.07 -36.34
N GLN A 687 -39.53 -90.52 -35.17
CA GLN A 687 -38.29 -90.00 -34.55
C GLN A 687 -37.05 -90.29 -35.39
N VAL A 688 -36.93 -91.50 -35.96
CA VAL A 688 -35.85 -91.86 -36.89
C VAL A 688 -35.87 -90.95 -38.13
N ALA A 689 -37.04 -90.69 -38.71
CA ALA A 689 -37.19 -89.77 -39.83
C ALA A 689 -36.94 -88.30 -39.47
N GLN A 690 -37.10 -87.91 -38.19
CA GLN A 690 -36.67 -86.60 -37.71
C GLN A 690 -35.14 -86.55 -37.58
N ILE A 691 -34.51 -87.57 -37.02
CA ILE A 691 -33.05 -87.68 -36.92
C ILE A 691 -32.39 -87.64 -38.31
N GLU A 692 -32.98 -88.29 -39.33
CA GLU A 692 -32.49 -88.22 -40.71
C GLU A 692 -32.51 -86.78 -41.25
N ARG A 693 -33.59 -86.03 -40.99
CA ARG A 693 -33.71 -84.62 -41.39
C ARG A 693 -32.72 -83.74 -40.64
N ASP A 694 -32.64 -83.90 -39.31
CA ASP A 694 -31.72 -83.15 -38.46
C ASP A 694 -30.25 -83.44 -38.83
N ALA A 695 -29.91 -84.69 -39.16
CA ALA A 695 -28.58 -85.08 -39.62
C ALA A 695 -28.22 -84.43 -40.95
N LEU A 696 -29.17 -84.36 -41.89
CA LEU A 696 -28.95 -83.71 -43.19
C LEU A 696 -28.64 -82.23 -43.00
N GLU A 697 -29.48 -81.52 -42.23
CA GLU A 697 -29.30 -80.09 -41.95
C GLU A 697 -27.97 -79.83 -41.22
N LEU A 698 -27.62 -80.64 -40.22
CA LEU A 698 -26.37 -80.48 -39.48
C LEU A 698 -25.12 -80.83 -40.30
N ARG A 699 -25.19 -81.79 -41.24
CA ARG A 699 -24.05 -82.12 -42.11
C ARG A 699 -23.78 -81.06 -43.16
N ASP A 700 -24.79 -80.27 -43.53
CA ASP A 700 -24.59 -79.09 -44.37
C ASP A 700 -23.96 -77.94 -43.56
N ALA A 701 -24.25 -77.84 -42.26
CA ALA A 701 -23.71 -76.81 -41.37
C ALA A 701 -22.31 -77.13 -40.79
N TYR A 702 -21.95 -78.40 -40.63
CA TYR A 702 -20.67 -78.84 -40.06
C TYR A 702 -19.80 -79.56 -41.09
N ALA A 703 -18.48 -79.36 -41.01
CA ALA A 703 -17.51 -80.01 -41.91
C ALA A 703 -16.51 -80.91 -41.14
N GLY A 704 -15.74 -81.72 -41.88
CA GLY A 704 -14.66 -82.54 -41.35
C GLY A 704 -15.14 -83.64 -40.38
N ASP A 705 -14.39 -83.84 -39.29
CA ASP A 705 -14.62 -84.93 -38.33
C ASP A 705 -16.03 -84.91 -37.71
N ARG A 706 -16.60 -83.70 -37.50
CA ARG A 706 -17.95 -83.56 -36.94
C ARG A 706 -19.05 -84.02 -37.91
N ALA A 707 -18.92 -83.70 -39.19
CA ALA A 707 -19.86 -84.18 -40.22
C ALA A 707 -19.85 -85.71 -40.33
N ILE A 708 -18.64 -86.30 -40.22
CA ILE A 708 -18.45 -87.75 -40.22
C ILE A 708 -19.10 -88.37 -38.98
N GLU A 709 -18.90 -87.78 -37.80
CA GLU A 709 -19.49 -88.22 -36.54
C GLU A 709 -21.03 -88.19 -36.58
N ILE A 710 -21.62 -87.09 -37.09
CA ILE A 710 -23.08 -86.96 -37.28
C ILE A 710 -23.61 -88.07 -38.18
N GLY A 711 -23.00 -88.26 -39.36
CA GLY A 711 -23.41 -89.31 -40.30
C GLY A 711 -23.24 -90.73 -39.74
N ALA A 712 -22.21 -90.97 -38.93
CA ALA A 712 -22.01 -92.26 -38.27
C ALA A 712 -23.13 -92.57 -37.26
N ARG A 713 -23.56 -91.59 -36.47
CA ARG A 713 -24.65 -91.75 -35.49
C ARG A 713 -26.02 -91.91 -36.14
N GLU A 714 -26.30 -91.14 -37.18
CA GLU A 714 -27.49 -91.31 -38.02
C GLU A 714 -27.56 -92.75 -38.58
N ALA A 715 -26.46 -93.23 -39.17
CA ALA A 715 -26.39 -94.58 -39.74
C ALA A 715 -26.59 -95.68 -38.70
N GLU A 716 -26.12 -95.48 -37.46
CA GLU A 716 -26.33 -96.39 -36.33
C GLU A 716 -27.81 -96.54 -35.99
N VAL A 717 -28.53 -95.42 -35.83
CA VAL A 717 -29.98 -95.40 -35.59
C VAL A 717 -30.74 -96.02 -36.76
N HIS A 718 -30.41 -95.64 -38.00
CA HIS A 718 -31.03 -96.19 -39.21
C HIS A 718 -30.86 -97.70 -39.34
N LYS A 719 -29.65 -98.20 -39.04
CA LYS A 719 -29.37 -99.63 -39.07
C LYS A 719 -30.21 -100.38 -38.04
N ALA A 720 -30.27 -99.87 -36.80
CA ALA A 720 -31.08 -100.48 -35.74
C ALA A 720 -32.57 -100.48 -36.10
N TRP A 721 -33.09 -99.39 -36.68
CA TRP A 721 -34.47 -99.29 -37.12
C TRP A 721 -34.82 -100.27 -38.24
N ARG A 722 -33.98 -100.39 -39.27
CA ARG A 722 -34.17 -101.37 -40.35
C ARG A 722 -34.17 -102.80 -39.82
N GLN A 723 -33.31 -103.10 -38.86
CA GLN A 723 -33.27 -104.41 -38.21
C GLN A 723 -34.58 -104.68 -37.45
N LEU A 724 -35.03 -103.74 -36.61
CA LEU A 724 -36.30 -103.86 -35.88
C LEU A 724 -37.48 -104.10 -36.84
N ARG A 725 -37.55 -103.33 -37.93
CA ARG A 725 -38.60 -103.46 -38.94
C ARG A 725 -38.55 -104.81 -39.65
N ALA A 726 -37.36 -105.26 -40.05
CA ALA A 726 -37.18 -106.57 -40.67
C ALA A 726 -37.63 -107.72 -39.74
N VAL A 727 -37.31 -107.65 -38.44
CA VAL A 727 -37.78 -108.63 -37.44
C VAL A 727 -39.30 -108.59 -37.31
N CYS A 728 -39.90 -107.39 -37.30
CA CYS A 728 -41.34 -107.23 -37.23
C CYS A 728 -42.08 -107.74 -38.48
N ASP A 729 -41.53 -107.51 -39.66
CA ASP A 729 -42.07 -107.98 -40.94
C ASP A 729 -41.96 -109.50 -41.04
N ALA A 730 -40.81 -110.08 -40.67
CA ALA A 730 -40.62 -111.52 -40.60
C ALA A 730 -41.60 -112.18 -39.62
N ARG A 731 -41.85 -111.56 -38.46
CA ARG A 731 -42.86 -112.05 -37.49
C ARG A 731 -44.28 -111.93 -38.05
N SER A 732 -44.61 -110.85 -38.78
CA SER A 732 -45.91 -110.69 -39.45
C SER A 732 -46.16 -111.78 -40.48
N MET A 733 -45.14 -112.10 -41.31
CA MET A 733 -45.19 -113.20 -42.28
C MET A 733 -45.39 -114.53 -41.57
N ARG A 734 -44.55 -114.87 -40.58
CA ARG A 734 -44.68 -116.13 -39.82
C ARG A 734 -46.04 -116.29 -39.13
N LEU A 735 -46.59 -115.23 -38.54
CA LEU A 735 -47.94 -115.24 -37.97
C LEU A 735 -49.03 -115.36 -39.05
N GLY A 736 -48.81 -114.80 -40.23
CA GLY A 736 -49.63 -114.98 -41.43
C GLY A 736 -49.64 -116.43 -41.89
N ASP A 737 -48.47 -117.00 -42.16
CA ASP A 737 -48.30 -118.39 -42.60
C ASP A 737 -48.88 -119.37 -41.58
N THR A 738 -48.64 -119.14 -40.28
CA THR A 738 -49.22 -119.96 -39.21
C THR A 738 -50.75 -119.85 -39.19
N SER A 739 -51.29 -118.65 -39.41
CA SER A 739 -52.75 -118.44 -39.52
C SER A 739 -53.32 -119.17 -40.75
N ASP A 740 -52.62 -119.14 -41.88
CA ASP A 740 -53.03 -119.82 -43.10
C ASP A 740 -52.89 -121.34 -43.00
N LEU A 741 -51.88 -121.84 -42.29
CA LEU A 741 -51.75 -123.26 -41.95
C LEU A 741 -52.95 -123.74 -41.12
N PHE A 742 -53.33 -123.01 -40.08
CA PHE A 742 -54.52 -123.37 -39.30
C PHE A 742 -55.81 -123.25 -40.12
N ARG A 743 -55.92 -122.26 -41.00
CA ARG A 743 -57.05 -122.13 -41.93
C ARG A 743 -57.13 -123.32 -42.88
N PHE A 744 -56.01 -123.74 -43.47
CA PHE A 744 -55.91 -124.91 -44.32
C PHE A 744 -56.29 -126.19 -43.56
N MET A 745 -55.76 -126.40 -42.36
CA MET A 745 -56.10 -127.57 -41.54
C MET A 745 -57.59 -127.63 -41.19
N ILE A 746 -58.23 -126.48 -40.95
CA ILE A 746 -59.69 -126.38 -40.76
C ILE A 746 -60.41 -126.74 -42.07
N MET A 747 -60.02 -126.15 -43.21
CA MET A 747 -60.63 -126.44 -44.52
C MET A 747 -60.51 -127.93 -44.90
N VAL A 748 -59.34 -128.54 -44.71
CA VAL A 748 -59.12 -129.98 -44.96
C VAL A 748 -60.02 -130.82 -44.07
N ARG A 749 -60.05 -130.52 -42.76
CA ARG A 749 -60.90 -131.26 -41.81
C ARG A 749 -62.37 -131.16 -42.22
N ASP A 750 -62.85 -129.96 -42.51
CA ASP A 750 -64.25 -129.72 -42.84
C ASP A 750 -64.64 -130.37 -44.18
N LEU A 751 -63.76 -130.32 -45.19
CA LEU A 751 -63.94 -131.01 -46.47
C LEU A 751 -63.90 -132.54 -46.31
N LEU A 752 -63.00 -133.10 -45.50
CA LEU A 752 -62.95 -134.53 -45.23
C LEU A 752 -64.21 -135.01 -44.50
N LEU A 753 -64.68 -134.25 -43.51
CA LEU A 753 -65.93 -134.54 -42.80
C LEU A 753 -67.12 -134.53 -43.78
N TRP A 754 -67.23 -133.50 -44.63
CA TRP A 754 -68.27 -133.42 -45.65
C TRP A 754 -68.18 -134.57 -46.68
N MET A 755 -66.98 -134.91 -47.18
CA MET A 755 -66.80 -136.04 -48.10
C MET A 755 -67.24 -137.36 -47.50
N ASN A 756 -66.94 -137.59 -46.22
CA ASN A 756 -67.37 -138.80 -45.51
C ASN A 756 -68.90 -138.85 -45.38
N GLU A 757 -69.54 -137.70 -45.16
CA GLU A 757 -70.99 -137.59 -45.10
C GLU A 757 -71.64 -137.91 -46.45
N VAL A 758 -71.19 -137.27 -47.54
CA VAL A 758 -71.68 -137.51 -48.91
C VAL A 758 -71.47 -138.96 -49.36
N LYS A 759 -70.31 -139.55 -49.07
CA LYS A 759 -70.05 -140.97 -49.32
C LYS A 759 -71.05 -141.87 -48.60
N ARG A 760 -71.38 -141.54 -47.35
CA ARG A 760 -72.36 -142.29 -46.56
C ARG A 760 -73.76 -142.20 -47.18
N GLU A 761 -74.18 -141.02 -47.61
CA GLU A 761 -75.48 -140.83 -48.27
C GLU A 761 -75.59 -141.55 -49.63
N MET A 762 -74.50 -141.59 -50.42
CA MET A 762 -74.49 -142.32 -51.68
C MET A 762 -74.58 -143.85 -51.53
N THR A 763 -74.08 -144.42 -50.43
CA THR A 763 -74.04 -145.87 -50.22
C THR A 763 -75.21 -146.43 -49.43
N SER A 764 -76.00 -145.58 -48.76
CA SER A 764 -77.05 -146.02 -47.86
C SER A 764 -78.39 -146.34 -48.52
N GLN A 765 -78.58 -146.03 -49.82
CA GLN A 765 -79.89 -146.18 -50.45
C GLN A 765 -80.15 -147.60 -50.99
N GLU A 766 -81.28 -148.21 -50.59
CA GLU A 766 -81.68 -149.57 -51.00
C GLU A 766 -82.17 -149.65 -52.47
N ARG A 767 -82.09 -150.84 -53.07
CA ARG A 767 -82.48 -151.08 -54.47
C ARG A 767 -83.98 -150.78 -54.70
N PRO A 768 -84.33 -149.92 -55.66
CA PRO A 768 -85.73 -149.61 -55.96
C PRO A 768 -86.53 -150.85 -56.40
N LYS A 769 -87.78 -150.98 -55.91
CA LYS A 769 -88.67 -152.11 -56.23
C LYS A 769 -89.71 -151.77 -57.31
N ASP A 770 -89.79 -150.51 -57.70
CA ASP A 770 -90.69 -149.96 -58.72
C ASP A 770 -90.02 -148.80 -59.48
N VAL A 771 -90.62 -148.42 -60.61
CA VAL A 771 -90.07 -147.38 -61.50
C VAL A 771 -90.01 -146.01 -60.81
N SER A 772 -91.03 -145.67 -60.00
CA SER A 772 -91.06 -144.42 -59.23
C SER A 772 -89.94 -144.34 -58.19
N GLY A 773 -89.56 -145.46 -57.56
CA GLY A 773 -88.39 -145.50 -56.67
C GLY A 773 -87.06 -145.29 -57.40
N VAL A 774 -86.94 -145.74 -58.66
CA VAL A 774 -85.74 -145.49 -59.48
C VAL A 774 -85.61 -144.01 -59.81
N GLU A 775 -86.71 -143.34 -60.19
CA GLU A 775 -86.70 -141.90 -60.51
C GLU A 775 -86.35 -141.03 -59.30
N LEU A 776 -86.85 -141.35 -58.10
CA LEU A 776 -86.50 -140.64 -56.87
C LEU A 776 -85.02 -140.82 -56.52
N LEU A 777 -84.51 -142.06 -56.61
CA LEU A 777 -83.10 -142.37 -56.34
C LEU A 777 -82.18 -141.67 -57.36
N MET A 778 -82.58 -141.64 -58.64
CA MET A 778 -81.87 -140.89 -59.68
C MET A 778 -81.85 -139.39 -59.39
N ASN A 779 -82.98 -138.80 -58.99
CA ASN A 779 -83.04 -137.38 -58.63
C ASN A 779 -82.19 -137.06 -57.40
N ASN A 780 -82.21 -137.91 -56.37
CA ASN A 780 -81.35 -137.77 -55.19
C ASN A 780 -79.85 -137.85 -55.57
N HIS A 781 -79.47 -138.82 -56.40
CA HIS A 781 -78.10 -138.92 -56.89
C HIS A 781 -77.71 -137.76 -57.82
N GLN A 782 -78.64 -137.20 -58.60
CA GLN A 782 -78.41 -135.98 -59.39
C GLN A 782 -78.23 -134.76 -58.49
N SER A 783 -78.97 -134.64 -57.38
CA SER A 783 -78.80 -133.58 -56.39
C SER A 783 -77.46 -133.69 -55.67
N LEU A 784 -77.06 -134.89 -55.24
CA LEU A 784 -75.74 -135.13 -54.63
C LEU A 784 -74.61 -134.81 -55.60
N LYS A 785 -74.76 -135.15 -56.89
CA LYS A 785 -73.81 -134.77 -57.92
C LYS A 785 -73.71 -133.25 -58.07
N ALA A 786 -74.83 -132.53 -58.11
CA ALA A 786 -74.82 -131.08 -58.18
C ALA A 786 -74.16 -130.43 -56.96
N GLU A 787 -74.32 -131.01 -55.76
CA GLU A 787 -73.64 -130.55 -54.55
C GLU A 787 -72.12 -130.80 -54.61
N ILE A 788 -71.69 -131.96 -55.13
CA ILE A 788 -70.28 -132.27 -55.37
C ILE A 788 -69.67 -131.27 -56.34
N ASP A 789 -70.33 -131.04 -57.47
CA ASP A 789 -69.88 -130.09 -58.50
C ASP A 789 -69.81 -128.66 -57.93
N ALA A 790 -70.77 -128.24 -57.08
CA ALA A 790 -70.76 -126.94 -56.41
C ALA A 790 -69.66 -126.80 -55.33
N ARG A 791 -69.14 -127.90 -54.79
CA ARG A 791 -68.05 -127.90 -53.81
C ARG A 791 -66.67 -127.98 -54.44
N GLU A 792 -66.57 -128.20 -55.75
CA GLU A 792 -65.31 -128.25 -56.49
C GLU A 792 -64.47 -126.99 -56.28
N GLU A 793 -65.09 -125.81 -56.23
CA GLU A 793 -64.40 -124.55 -55.92
C GLU A 793 -63.74 -124.54 -54.53
N ASN A 794 -64.36 -125.16 -53.52
CA ASN A 794 -63.75 -125.24 -52.18
C ASN A 794 -62.56 -126.19 -52.13
N PHE A 795 -62.61 -127.30 -52.88
CA PHE A 795 -61.45 -128.17 -53.04
C PHE A 795 -60.33 -127.44 -53.77
N ASN A 796 -60.65 -126.72 -54.84
CA ASN A 796 -59.68 -125.90 -55.56
C ASN A 796 -59.06 -124.82 -54.66
N ALA A 797 -59.86 -124.13 -53.84
CA ALA A 797 -59.37 -123.14 -52.87
C ALA A 797 -58.49 -123.77 -51.77
N CYS A 798 -58.89 -124.94 -51.24
CA CYS A 798 -58.12 -125.68 -50.25
C CYS A 798 -56.78 -126.18 -50.82
N ILE A 799 -56.81 -126.76 -52.01
CA ILE A 799 -55.62 -127.24 -52.72
C ILE A 799 -54.71 -126.08 -53.12
N SER A 800 -55.26 -124.95 -53.55
CA SER A 800 -54.49 -123.73 -53.84
C SER A 800 -53.78 -123.24 -52.58
N LEU A 801 -54.51 -123.07 -51.47
CA LEU A 801 -53.92 -122.62 -50.21
C LEU A 801 -52.83 -123.59 -49.71
N GLY A 802 -53.04 -124.90 -49.87
CA GLY A 802 -52.04 -125.91 -49.54
C GLY A 802 -50.80 -125.86 -50.43
N ARG A 803 -50.94 -125.47 -51.72
CA ARG A 803 -49.80 -125.23 -52.62
C ARG A 803 -49.07 -123.93 -52.28
N ASP A 804 -49.81 -122.89 -51.92
CA ASP A 804 -49.24 -121.59 -51.54
C ASP A 804 -48.42 -121.70 -50.25
N LEU A 805 -48.85 -122.52 -49.27
CA LEU A 805 -48.09 -122.79 -48.04
C LEU A 805 -46.80 -123.62 -48.23
N LEU A 806 -46.60 -124.23 -49.41
CA LEU A 806 -45.40 -125.01 -49.73
C LEU A 806 -44.32 -124.19 -50.45
N ASN A 807 -44.67 -123.01 -50.96
CA ASN A 807 -43.77 -122.07 -51.63
C ASN A 807 -43.40 -120.94 -50.67
#